data_AF-A0A137QS99-F1
#
_entry.id   AF-A0A137QS99-F1
#
_cell.length_a   1.000
_cell.length_b   1.000
_cell.length_c   1.000
_cell.angle_alpha   90.00
_cell.angle_beta   90.00
_cell.angle_gamma   90.00
#
_symmetry.space_group_name_H-M   'P 1'
#
loop_
_entity.id
_entity.type
_entity.pdbx_description
1 polymer ?
#
loop_
_entity_poly.entity_id
_entity_poly.type
_entity_poly.pdbx_seq_one_letter_code
_entity_poly.pdbx_strand_id
1 'polypeptide(L)'
;LYADYSVFASANFDPNDYANAVLAGEPYPPVSDTKQPSKPTLSLTKSAATDSIAKEDVSVAISKLTFGIDDVSKQIRNLVNVHHEDLLQQATNANKMGGSLTSIQQGLKDLDLSAEKYLSLSQSGMATELTETYRLRAKIHTPYESLQMHVLRLHKLHQASDVLRRTSRFVILARRLQAQMNEMNDKPLDGEDKLVSRIDGHNVSASNAQTLDIEDEKERAIAKAALSIAELVSLLEGTPDETMPSHATEDGHSDTASEAGEAIQDISLRSINAVLAYEPFIQDARTRVTAEMENMVLTGLKTLNQTLLASSLQTAYNLRVLPTLVQGLLSDLSQAVDGCIQNAFDLSRISKDALSSDTGTSPNPQQSPAAYRSRVRTEPTSATAPQYTTVLWARLESMFEEMTECCTRVYTLEKVLRMKKDTITQVVFLDEAMKLLENKPSVTFWTSLTRSLEKHVRDTLKGSSFLQNTLGNGYPRLLRLFHEFFAKIAVHTDTVYISTYQSPETVLVLRSISNIESLYLSRSTNKLNEAVGQAFSGGVRAPPGSTEGVNLSRAIANELDAARFDPLLVGAVAKIASSSFDMILSRTENLASRDRSAFTFVGPTASPQQINNGQLASFLYHSWTRLSKLGDEYPDSVYGILQQGIQNFYRSYERLADPMLAAIRRELSIIISSLHRIDFGKSVDPLAGMGRSSLYTKELTEKLSFFKSEVLSKYNVGEVNKLWITSIVKYVIKTFLLHASIVKPLGESGKLQLTSDMTEVEFALNAFMVDSPQNKSAGGLESIGSEYKALRAMRPLLFLENSQLTSSKYTAGLPVLIVLHHILVRSPIPLPHNLHGWQEAEYVRWVDEHSEMEAFTLIDSGLLHWEKITESEGKDIGDAADYVQLARTVLQQAQGT
;
A
#
# COMPACT_ATOMS: atom_id res chain seq x y z
N LEU A 1 -5.48 55.49 101.79
CA LEU A 1 -4.20 54.75 101.67
C LEU A 1 -4.37 53.39 102.32
N TYR A 2 -3.71 52.28 101.92
CA TYR A 2 -3.49 51.19 102.90
C TYR A 2 -2.35 51.53 103.88
N ALA A 3 -2.32 52.81 104.28
CA ALA A 3 -1.84 53.30 105.56
C ALA A 3 -3.02 53.74 106.47
N ASP A 4 -4.27 53.80 105.98
CA ASP A 4 -5.44 54.33 106.71
C ASP A 4 -6.28 53.26 107.43
N TYR A 5 -6.05 51.98 107.18
CA TYR A 5 -6.77 50.89 107.85
C TYR A 5 -6.08 50.38 109.13
N SER A 6 -5.06 51.10 109.60
CA SER A 6 -4.31 50.79 110.83
C SER A 6 -5.15 50.95 112.10
N VAL A 7 -6.20 51.78 112.08
CA VAL A 7 -7.05 52.05 113.27
C VAL A 7 -7.80 50.80 113.74
N PHE A 8 -8.30 49.98 112.81
CA PHE A 8 -9.03 48.75 113.10
C PHE A 8 -8.14 47.60 113.59
N ALA A 9 -6.82 47.71 113.40
CA ALA A 9 -5.85 46.72 113.87
C ALA A 9 -5.32 47.04 115.29
N SER A 10 -5.76 48.14 115.91
CA SER A 10 -5.36 48.50 117.27
C SER A 10 -6.07 47.63 118.31
N ALA A 11 -5.31 47.06 119.26
CA ALA A 11 -5.84 46.16 120.28
C ALA A 11 -6.86 46.83 121.25
N ASN A 12 -6.90 48.17 121.27
CA ASN A 12 -7.80 48.97 122.12
C ASN A 12 -8.92 49.65 121.29
N PHE A 13 -9.27 49.09 120.13
CA PHE A 13 -10.38 49.58 119.32
C PHE A 13 -11.72 49.31 120.01
N ASP A 14 -12.44 50.35 120.45
CA ASP A 14 -13.83 50.23 120.90
C ASP A 14 -14.78 50.64 119.75
N PRO A 15 -15.58 49.70 119.20
CA PRO A 15 -16.53 49.97 118.15
C PRO A 15 -17.58 51.04 118.49
N ASN A 16 -17.97 51.16 119.76
CA ASN A 16 -18.97 52.14 120.19
C ASN A 16 -18.39 53.56 120.21
N ASP A 17 -17.14 53.73 120.63
CA ASP A 17 -16.48 55.05 120.62
C ASP A 17 -16.14 55.49 119.20
N TYR A 18 -15.75 54.57 118.32
CA TYR A 18 -15.59 54.85 116.90
C TYR A 18 -16.94 55.25 116.25
N ALA A 19 -18.02 54.51 116.55
CA ALA A 19 -19.35 54.83 116.04
C ALA A 19 -19.84 56.20 116.56
N ASN A 20 -19.60 56.52 117.84
CA ASN A 20 -19.93 57.81 118.41
C ASN A 20 -19.09 58.95 117.80
N ALA A 21 -17.79 58.74 117.54
CA ALA A 21 -16.93 59.71 116.88
C ALA A 21 -17.37 59.98 115.42
N VAL A 22 -17.74 58.93 114.68
CA VAL A 22 -18.28 59.04 113.32
C VAL A 22 -19.65 59.73 113.30
N LEU A 23 -20.53 59.44 114.26
CA LEU A 23 -21.83 60.11 114.40
C LEU A 23 -21.70 61.57 114.86
N ALA A 24 -20.63 61.92 115.59
CA ALA A 24 -20.30 63.28 116.00
C ALA A 24 -19.43 64.06 114.98
N GLY A 25 -18.86 63.38 113.98
CA GLY A 25 -18.02 63.99 112.94
C GLY A 25 -16.56 64.28 113.35
N GLU A 26 -16.04 63.63 114.40
CA GLU A 26 -14.68 63.84 114.95
C GLU A 26 -13.73 62.65 114.66
N PRO A 27 -12.40 62.87 114.55
CA PRO A 27 -11.42 61.81 114.26
C PRO A 27 -11.16 60.87 115.46
N TYR A 28 -11.01 59.56 115.18
CA TYR A 28 -10.75 58.50 116.17
C TYR A 28 -9.33 57.90 116.00
N PRO A 29 -8.61 57.54 117.10
CA PRO A 29 -8.98 57.74 118.49
C PRO A 29 -8.86 59.22 118.91
N PRO A 30 -9.71 59.69 119.85
CA PRO A 30 -9.71 61.08 120.25
C PRO A 30 -8.37 61.48 120.86
N VAL A 31 -7.81 62.57 120.34
CA VAL A 31 -6.68 63.26 120.94
C VAL A 31 -7.15 63.82 122.27
N SER A 32 -6.62 63.27 123.35
CA SER A 32 -6.69 63.85 124.68
C SER A 32 -5.89 65.16 124.65
N ASP A 33 -6.57 66.31 124.74
CA ASP A 33 -6.52 67.07 125.98
C ASP A 33 -7.35 68.37 125.98
N THR A 34 -8.04 68.53 127.11
CA THR A 34 -8.28 69.79 127.84
C THR A 34 -9.44 70.73 127.45
N LYS A 35 -10.41 70.70 128.38
CA LYS A 35 -11.10 71.82 129.06
C LYS A 35 -12.50 72.21 128.58
N GLN A 36 -13.50 71.62 129.27
CA GLN A 36 -14.34 72.24 130.32
C GLN A 36 -14.91 73.66 130.11
N PRO A 37 -15.97 74.07 130.85
CA PRO A 37 -16.95 73.27 131.61
C PRO A 37 -18.41 73.80 131.54
N SER A 38 -19.26 73.00 132.21
CA SER A 38 -20.41 73.39 133.02
C SER A 38 -21.74 73.53 132.28
N LYS A 39 -22.61 72.51 132.36
CA LYS A 39 -23.55 72.21 133.48
C LYS A 39 -24.96 72.72 133.08
N PRO A 40 -26.06 72.26 133.70
CA PRO A 40 -26.30 70.95 134.32
C PRO A 40 -27.74 70.40 134.11
N THR A 41 -27.93 69.20 134.67
CA THR A 41 -29.09 68.70 135.45
C THR A 41 -30.38 68.23 134.77
N LEU A 42 -30.51 66.89 134.71
CA LEU A 42 -31.37 66.06 135.58
C LEU A 42 -32.58 66.73 136.27
N SER A 43 -33.77 66.12 136.12
CA SER A 43 -34.65 65.83 137.26
C SER A 43 -35.72 64.75 136.95
N LEU A 44 -35.83 63.80 137.88
CA LEU A 44 -37.08 63.13 138.26
C LEU A 44 -37.83 64.03 139.27
N THR A 45 -39.13 64.25 139.10
CA THR A 45 -40.08 64.50 140.22
C THR A 45 -41.56 64.29 139.82
N LYS A 46 -42.23 63.44 140.63
CA LYS A 46 -43.55 63.59 141.30
C LYS A 46 -44.88 63.75 140.54
N SER A 47 -45.87 63.10 141.19
CA SER A 47 -47.31 63.42 141.36
C SER A 47 -48.23 63.22 140.14
N ALA A 48 -49.27 62.41 140.20
CA ALA A 48 -50.44 62.41 141.08
C ALA A 48 -51.46 63.53 140.78
N ALA A 49 -52.64 63.07 140.33
CA ALA A 49 -53.99 63.44 140.77
C ALA A 49 -54.63 64.81 140.43
N THR A 50 -55.97 64.74 140.37
CA THR A 50 -57.02 65.79 140.26
C THR A 50 -57.33 66.22 138.83
N ASP A 51 -58.53 66.08 138.25
CA ASP A 51 -59.89 65.92 138.77
C ASP A 51 -60.75 65.18 137.71
N SER A 52 -61.41 64.08 138.04
CA SER A 52 -62.79 63.99 138.55
C SER A 52 -63.81 63.65 137.43
N ILE A 53 -64.30 62.41 137.48
CA ILE A 53 -65.73 62.07 137.45
C ILE A 53 -66.56 62.77 136.35
N ALA A 54 -66.86 62.05 135.27
CA ALA A 54 -68.24 61.77 134.86
C ALA A 54 -68.27 61.00 133.53
N LYS A 55 -69.27 60.13 133.41
CA LYS A 55 -69.71 59.42 132.21
C LYS A 55 -69.72 60.36 131.00
N GLU A 56 -69.08 60.00 129.88
CA GLU A 56 -69.53 60.46 128.56
C GLU A 56 -68.98 59.58 127.42
N ASP A 57 -69.89 58.76 126.90
CA ASP A 57 -70.03 58.12 125.59
C ASP A 57 -68.80 57.73 124.74
N VAL A 58 -68.65 56.39 124.62
CA VAL A 58 -67.70 55.59 123.80
C VAL A 58 -67.56 56.05 122.33
N SER A 59 -68.49 56.83 121.79
CA SER A 59 -68.46 57.30 120.40
C SER A 59 -67.37 58.35 120.11
N VAL A 60 -67.01 59.18 121.10
CA VAL A 60 -66.01 60.26 120.93
C VAL A 60 -64.57 59.75 120.97
N ALA A 61 -64.31 58.65 121.69
CA ALA A 61 -62.99 58.04 121.76
C ALA A 61 -62.57 57.37 120.43
N ILE A 62 -63.52 56.71 119.74
CA ILE A 62 -63.26 56.05 118.46
C ILE A 62 -62.88 57.10 117.40
N SER A 63 -63.57 58.23 117.35
CA SER A 63 -63.29 59.29 116.37
C SER A 63 -61.93 59.97 116.57
N LYS A 64 -61.47 60.13 117.83
CA LYS A 64 -60.09 60.57 118.11
C LYS A 64 -59.03 59.53 117.73
N LEU A 65 -59.33 58.24 117.89
CA LEU A 65 -58.41 57.16 117.51
C LEU A 65 -58.26 57.05 115.98
N THR A 66 -59.37 57.19 115.24
CA THR A 66 -59.34 57.19 113.77
C THR A 66 -58.54 58.36 113.22
N PHE A 67 -58.67 59.55 113.82
CA PHE A 67 -57.89 60.72 113.40
C PHE A 67 -56.38 60.55 113.69
N GLY A 68 -56.03 59.93 114.83
CA GLY A 68 -54.64 59.61 115.16
C GLY A 68 -54.00 58.59 114.21
N ILE A 69 -54.77 57.59 113.75
CA ILE A 69 -54.30 56.60 112.78
C ILE A 69 -54.05 57.25 111.41
N ASP A 70 -54.91 58.17 110.98
CA ASP A 70 -54.75 58.89 109.72
C ASP A 70 -53.53 59.83 109.74
N ASP A 71 -53.24 60.48 110.87
CA ASP A 71 -52.08 61.37 110.99
C ASP A 71 -50.75 60.58 110.97
N VAL A 72 -50.67 59.45 111.68
CA VAL A 72 -49.49 58.55 111.65
C VAL A 72 -49.28 57.98 110.24
N SER A 73 -50.37 57.61 109.55
CA SER A 73 -50.28 57.13 108.16
C SER A 73 -49.78 58.19 107.16
N LYS A 74 -50.03 59.47 107.44
CA LYS A 74 -49.49 60.59 106.64
C LYS A 74 -48.01 60.82 106.92
N GLN A 75 -47.59 60.78 108.17
CA GLN A 75 -46.18 60.99 108.54
C GLN A 75 -45.27 59.89 107.98
N ILE A 76 -45.70 58.62 108.03
CA ILE A 76 -44.95 57.50 107.43
C ILE A 76 -44.86 57.65 105.90
N ARG A 77 -45.94 58.03 105.23
CA ARG A 77 -45.93 58.24 103.77
C ARG A 77 -44.98 59.36 103.35
N ASN A 78 -44.92 60.47 104.11
CA ASN A 78 -43.97 61.54 103.83
C ASN A 78 -42.52 61.11 104.07
N LEU A 79 -42.22 60.36 105.15
CA LEU A 79 -40.86 59.91 105.43
C LEU A 79 -40.35 58.91 104.37
N VAL A 80 -41.22 57.99 103.92
CA VAL A 80 -40.90 57.01 102.88
C VAL A 80 -40.74 57.68 101.51
N ASN A 81 -41.58 58.67 101.17
CA ASN A 81 -41.44 59.40 99.90
C ASN A 81 -40.17 60.25 99.82
N VAL A 82 -39.67 60.78 100.94
CA VAL A 82 -38.49 61.66 100.93
C VAL A 82 -37.18 60.87 100.81
N HIS A 83 -37.11 59.62 101.29
CA HIS A 83 -35.87 58.82 101.32
C HIS A 83 -35.89 57.54 100.44
N HIS A 84 -36.88 57.36 99.56
CA HIS A 84 -36.98 56.11 98.78
C HIS A 84 -35.84 55.91 97.76
N GLU A 85 -35.28 56.99 97.19
CA GLU A 85 -34.21 56.92 96.18
C GLU A 85 -32.89 56.47 96.81
N ASP A 86 -32.52 57.03 97.97
CA ASP A 86 -31.26 56.69 98.66
C ASP A 86 -31.26 55.24 99.18
N LEU A 87 -32.41 54.74 99.64
CA LEU A 87 -32.59 53.33 100.05
C LEU A 87 -32.49 52.35 98.87
N LEU A 88 -33.00 52.73 97.69
CA LEU A 88 -32.89 51.90 96.48
C LEU A 88 -31.46 51.89 95.92
N GLN A 89 -30.70 52.98 96.08
CA GLN A 89 -29.31 53.08 95.60
C GLN A 89 -28.32 52.31 96.50
N GLN A 90 -28.53 52.28 97.82
CA GLN A 90 -27.73 51.43 98.72
C GLN A 90 -28.06 49.93 98.56
N ALA A 91 -29.32 49.57 98.33
CA ALA A 91 -29.71 48.18 98.09
C ALA A 91 -29.15 47.62 96.76
N THR A 92 -29.06 48.44 95.72
CA THR A 92 -28.50 48.01 94.42
C THR A 92 -26.97 47.85 94.46
N ASN A 93 -26.24 48.66 95.22
CA ASN A 93 -24.80 48.49 95.42
C ASN A 93 -24.46 47.31 96.33
N ALA A 94 -25.26 47.02 97.36
CA ALA A 94 -25.11 45.81 98.18
C ALA A 94 -25.37 44.53 97.38
N ASN A 95 -26.35 44.54 96.47
CA ASN A 95 -26.65 43.39 95.62
C ASN A 95 -25.55 43.14 94.57
N LYS A 96 -24.87 44.19 94.08
CA LYS A 96 -23.70 44.07 93.19
C LYS A 96 -22.46 43.49 93.88
N MET A 97 -22.24 43.74 95.17
CA MET A 97 -21.16 43.08 95.93
C MET A 97 -21.45 41.60 96.22
N GLY A 98 -22.72 41.19 96.29
CA GLY A 98 -23.11 39.79 96.45
C GLY A 98 -22.63 38.86 95.34
N GLY A 99 -22.54 39.35 94.09
CA GLY A 99 -22.00 38.61 92.95
C GLY A 99 -20.49 38.35 93.06
N SER A 100 -19.72 39.33 93.53
CA SER A 100 -18.27 39.14 93.75
C SER A 100 -17.98 38.27 94.99
N LEU A 101 -18.81 38.37 96.03
CA LEU A 101 -18.71 37.52 97.23
C LEU A 101 -19.08 36.06 96.94
N THR A 102 -20.03 35.78 96.04
CA THR A 102 -20.34 34.41 95.62
C THR A 102 -19.24 33.81 94.75
N SER A 103 -18.62 34.56 93.84
CA SER A 103 -17.43 34.08 93.11
C SER A 103 -16.24 33.82 94.03
N ILE A 104 -16.01 34.66 95.05
CA ILE A 104 -14.96 34.45 96.05
C ILE A 104 -15.30 33.28 96.98
N GLN A 105 -16.56 33.11 97.39
CA GLN A 105 -17.02 31.95 98.17
C GLN A 105 -16.95 30.65 97.38
N GLN A 106 -17.21 30.68 96.07
CA GLN A 106 -17.06 29.50 95.20
C GLN A 106 -15.57 29.15 95.04
N GLY A 107 -14.71 30.15 94.83
CA GLY A 107 -13.25 29.95 94.79
C GLY A 107 -12.67 29.48 96.13
N LEU A 108 -13.20 29.97 97.26
CA LEU A 108 -12.86 29.48 98.59
C LEU A 108 -13.38 28.07 98.84
N LYS A 109 -14.60 27.71 98.42
CA LYS A 109 -15.12 26.33 98.50
C LYS A 109 -14.33 25.35 97.65
N ASP A 110 -13.90 25.74 96.45
CA ASP A 110 -13.06 24.90 95.62
C ASP A 110 -11.65 24.75 96.22
N LEU A 111 -11.13 25.79 96.89
CA LEU A 111 -9.88 25.72 97.66
C LEU A 111 -10.01 24.84 98.90
N ASP A 112 -11.13 24.95 99.62
CA ASP A 112 -11.44 24.22 100.86
C ASP A 112 -11.67 22.73 100.56
N LEU A 113 -12.40 22.40 99.49
CA LEU A 113 -12.52 21.03 98.98
C LEU A 113 -11.18 20.48 98.49
N SER A 114 -10.31 21.34 97.95
CA SER A 114 -8.94 20.92 97.63
C SER A 114 -8.09 20.71 98.89
N ALA A 115 -8.23 21.55 99.92
CA ALA A 115 -7.49 21.45 101.17
C ALA A 115 -7.93 20.24 102.01
N GLU A 116 -9.23 19.93 102.02
CA GLU A 116 -9.81 18.79 102.74
C GLU A 116 -9.39 17.45 102.10
N LYS A 117 -9.27 17.40 100.76
CA LYS A 117 -8.67 16.26 100.04
C LYS A 117 -7.15 16.16 100.22
N TYR A 118 -6.46 17.28 100.43
CA TYR A 118 -5.02 17.33 100.74
C TYR A 118 -4.72 16.85 102.17
N LEU A 119 -5.61 17.08 103.13
CA LEU A 119 -5.44 16.62 104.52
C LEU A 119 -5.75 15.12 104.67
N SER A 120 -6.65 14.57 103.85
CA SER A 120 -6.98 13.13 103.85
C SER A 120 -5.96 12.25 103.11
N LEU A 121 -5.05 12.82 102.30
CA LEU A 121 -3.97 12.08 101.62
C LEU A 121 -2.56 12.34 102.19
N SER A 122 -2.44 13.22 103.20
CA SER A 122 -1.17 13.59 103.83
C SER A 122 -0.73 12.69 105.01
N GLN A 123 -1.52 11.67 105.40
CA GLN A 123 -1.12 10.74 106.48
C GLN A 123 -0.13 9.64 106.05
N SER A 124 0.24 9.53 104.77
CA SER A 124 1.35 8.67 104.34
C SER A 124 2.40 9.49 103.59
N GLY A 125 3.41 9.97 104.30
CA GLY A 125 4.49 10.76 103.73
C GLY A 125 5.31 9.99 102.68
N MET A 126 5.29 10.46 101.43
CA MET A 126 6.44 10.45 100.50
C MET A 126 6.23 11.47 99.35
N ALA A 127 6.92 12.61 99.48
CA ALA A 127 7.48 13.53 98.47
C ALA A 127 6.80 13.68 97.08
N THR A 128 5.97 14.71 96.86
CA THR A 128 6.28 16.04 96.28
C THR A 128 6.75 16.13 94.81
N GLU A 129 7.28 15.07 94.18
CA GLU A 129 7.68 15.10 92.75
C GLU A 129 6.52 14.71 91.80
N LEU A 130 5.53 13.98 92.33
CA LEU A 130 4.32 13.55 91.59
C LEU A 130 3.28 14.66 91.43
N THR A 131 3.39 15.78 92.15
CA THR A 131 2.30 16.77 92.26
C THR A 131 2.33 17.81 91.14
N GLU A 132 3.53 18.23 90.69
CA GLU A 132 3.68 19.09 89.50
C GLU A 132 3.43 18.32 88.21
N THR A 133 3.89 17.07 88.12
CA THR A 133 3.61 16.18 87.00
C THR A 133 2.11 15.87 86.88
N TYR A 134 1.38 15.72 87.99
CA TYR A 134 -0.07 15.57 87.97
C TYR A 134 -0.81 16.82 87.49
N ARG A 135 -0.35 18.03 87.87
CA ARG A 135 -0.89 19.31 87.36
C ARG A 135 -0.63 19.50 85.86
N LEU A 136 0.58 19.19 85.40
CA LEU A 136 0.96 19.29 83.98
C LEU A 136 0.22 18.23 83.14
N ARG A 137 0.08 17.01 83.67
CA ARG A 137 -0.70 15.92 83.06
C ARG A 137 -2.18 16.28 82.95
N ALA A 138 -2.78 16.86 83.99
CA ALA A 138 -4.19 17.28 83.94
C ALA A 138 -4.44 18.47 82.98
N LYS A 139 -3.48 19.39 82.84
CA LYS A 139 -3.62 20.58 81.96
C LYS A 139 -3.21 20.37 80.51
N ILE A 140 -2.32 19.42 80.20
CA ILE A 140 -1.79 19.22 78.84
C ILE A 140 -2.12 17.81 78.32
N HIS A 141 -1.82 16.78 79.11
CA HIS A 141 -1.99 15.40 78.66
C HIS A 141 -3.47 15.00 78.55
N THR A 142 -4.32 15.36 79.51
CA THR A 142 -5.76 15.08 79.44
C THR A 142 -6.47 15.79 78.26
N PRO A 143 -6.25 17.09 78.00
CA PRO A 143 -6.80 17.69 76.78
C PRO A 143 -6.16 17.18 75.50
N TYR A 144 -4.88 16.78 75.50
CA TYR A 144 -4.26 16.08 74.36
C TYR A 144 -4.92 14.71 74.12
N GLU A 145 -5.14 13.89 75.14
CA GLU A 145 -5.86 12.61 75.02
C GLU A 145 -7.31 12.84 74.57
N SER A 146 -7.99 13.86 75.08
CA SER A 146 -9.33 14.23 74.64
C SER A 146 -9.34 14.69 73.18
N LEU A 147 -8.36 15.51 72.76
CA LEU A 147 -8.22 15.98 71.39
C LEU A 147 -7.89 14.81 70.46
N GLN A 148 -6.99 13.90 70.85
CA GLN A 148 -6.67 12.68 70.13
C GLN A 148 -7.92 11.81 69.97
N MET A 149 -8.72 11.64 71.04
CA MET A 149 -10.01 10.95 70.98
C MET A 149 -11.03 11.66 70.06
N HIS A 150 -11.09 12.99 70.07
CA HIS A 150 -11.96 13.75 69.16
C HIS A 150 -11.50 13.69 67.70
N VAL A 151 -10.19 13.74 67.44
CA VAL A 151 -9.59 13.56 66.10
C VAL A 151 -9.86 12.15 65.60
N LEU A 152 -9.67 11.12 66.43
CA LEU A 152 -10.03 9.74 66.09
C LEU A 152 -11.54 9.59 65.82
N ARG A 153 -12.40 10.25 66.60
CA ARG A 153 -13.85 10.23 66.40
C ARG A 153 -14.26 10.95 65.11
N LEU A 154 -13.67 12.11 64.83
CA LEU A 154 -13.88 12.87 63.60
C LEU A 154 -13.41 12.06 62.39
N HIS A 155 -12.26 11.40 62.50
CA HIS A 155 -11.73 10.53 61.45
C HIS A 155 -12.65 9.34 61.18
N LYS A 156 -13.14 8.66 62.22
CA LYS A 156 -14.14 7.58 62.07
C LYS A 156 -15.45 8.08 61.48
N LEU A 157 -15.88 9.30 61.79
CA LEU A 157 -17.05 9.93 61.18
C LEU A 157 -16.83 10.27 59.70
N HIS A 158 -15.65 10.74 59.33
CA HIS A 158 -15.27 10.98 57.93
C HIS A 158 -15.23 9.68 57.15
N GLN A 159 -14.54 8.65 57.66
CA GLN A 159 -14.53 7.31 57.04
C GLN A 159 -15.95 6.75 56.88
N ALA A 160 -16.79 6.85 57.92
CA ALA A 160 -18.18 6.39 57.85
C ALA A 160 -18.99 7.19 56.81
N SER A 161 -18.82 8.51 56.76
CA SER A 161 -19.44 9.38 55.76
C SER A 161 -19.00 9.03 54.34
N ASP A 162 -17.71 8.78 54.12
CA ASP A 162 -17.15 8.46 52.81
C ASP A 162 -17.61 7.08 52.32
N VAL A 163 -17.65 6.08 53.21
CA VAL A 163 -18.25 4.77 52.92
C VAL A 163 -19.73 4.90 52.61
N LEU A 164 -20.48 5.72 53.35
CA LEU A 164 -21.92 5.93 53.11
C LEU A 164 -22.16 6.63 51.76
N ARG A 165 -21.34 7.63 51.40
CA ARG A 165 -21.39 8.33 50.10
C ARG A 165 -21.10 7.37 48.95
N ARG A 166 -20.01 6.59 49.05
CA ARG A 166 -19.65 5.58 48.05
C ARG A 166 -20.72 4.49 47.91
N THR A 167 -21.31 4.06 49.02
CA THR A 167 -22.42 3.09 49.04
C THR A 167 -23.70 3.67 48.45
N SER A 168 -24.02 4.94 48.71
CA SER A 168 -25.15 5.64 48.10
C SER A 168 -24.99 5.75 46.58
N ARG A 169 -23.80 6.13 46.11
CA ARG A 169 -23.45 6.16 44.67
C ARG A 169 -23.61 4.76 44.05
N PHE A 170 -23.10 3.72 44.72
CA PHE A 170 -23.27 2.33 44.30
C PHE A 170 -24.75 1.93 44.15
N VAL A 171 -25.60 2.22 45.14
CA VAL A 171 -27.04 1.87 45.09
C VAL A 171 -27.77 2.59 43.96
N ILE A 172 -27.46 3.87 43.72
CA ILE A 172 -28.05 4.63 42.61
C ILE A 172 -27.67 4.00 41.27
N LEU A 173 -26.40 3.65 41.10
CA LEU A 173 -25.89 3.01 39.88
C LEU A 173 -26.45 1.60 39.70
N ALA A 174 -26.59 0.82 40.76
CA ALA A 174 -27.18 -0.53 40.72
C ALA A 174 -28.66 -0.47 40.33
N ARG A 175 -29.43 0.50 40.85
CA ARG A 175 -30.82 0.74 40.43
C ARG A 175 -30.91 1.19 38.97
N ARG A 176 -29.99 2.05 38.54
CA ARG A 176 -29.90 2.49 37.13
C ARG A 176 -29.62 1.30 36.21
N LEU A 177 -28.67 0.44 36.57
CA LEU A 177 -28.37 -0.78 35.83
C LEU A 177 -29.58 -1.71 35.79
N GLN A 178 -30.30 -1.88 36.89
CA GLN A 178 -31.52 -2.69 36.93
C GLN A 178 -32.60 -2.17 35.96
N ALA A 179 -32.81 -0.86 35.89
CA ALA A 179 -33.72 -0.26 34.92
C ALA A 179 -33.26 -0.50 33.46
N GLN A 180 -31.97 -0.33 33.17
CA GLN A 180 -31.39 -0.55 31.84
C GLN A 180 -31.45 -2.02 31.40
N MET A 181 -31.24 -2.95 32.34
CA MET A 181 -31.36 -4.39 32.09
C MET A 181 -32.81 -4.81 31.84
N ASN A 182 -33.79 -4.13 32.45
CA ASN A 182 -35.21 -4.34 32.17
C ASN A 182 -35.59 -3.77 30.79
N GLU A 183 -35.12 -2.56 30.44
CA GLU A 183 -35.31 -1.95 29.11
C GLU A 183 -34.75 -2.84 27.98
N MET A 184 -33.63 -3.53 28.24
CA MET A 184 -33.06 -4.53 27.34
C MET A 184 -33.94 -5.80 27.20
N ASN A 185 -34.69 -6.17 28.24
CA ASN A 185 -35.53 -7.37 28.28
C ASN A 185 -36.95 -7.15 27.75
N ASP A 186 -37.53 -5.95 27.90
CA ASP A 186 -38.99 -5.71 27.78
C ASP A 186 -39.57 -5.65 26.36
N LYS A 187 -38.84 -6.08 25.32
CA LYS A 187 -39.42 -6.30 23.98
C LYS A 187 -38.77 -7.51 23.33
N PRO A 188 -39.30 -8.71 23.58
CA PRO A 188 -40.23 -9.28 22.61
C PRO A 188 -41.42 -10.04 23.25
N LEU A 189 -42.52 -10.17 22.50
CA LEU A 189 -43.73 -11.00 22.75
C LEU A 189 -44.90 -10.28 23.45
N ASP A 190 -45.78 -9.64 22.67
CA ASP A 190 -47.24 -9.68 22.88
C ASP A 190 -48.00 -8.94 21.74
N GLY A 191 -47.83 -9.40 20.49
CA GLY A 191 -48.49 -8.76 19.36
C GLY A 191 -48.74 -9.59 18.09
N GLU A 192 -48.48 -10.90 18.07
CA GLU A 192 -48.61 -11.67 16.81
C GLU A 192 -49.97 -12.35 16.56
N ASP A 193 -50.92 -12.36 17.50
CA ASP A 193 -52.13 -13.19 17.33
C ASP A 193 -53.42 -12.49 16.89
N LYS A 194 -53.39 -11.23 16.44
CA LYS A 194 -54.60 -10.54 15.92
C LYS A 194 -54.39 -9.64 14.70
N LEU A 195 -53.70 -10.11 13.66
CA LEU A 195 -53.77 -9.45 12.34
C LEU A 195 -53.66 -10.41 11.15
N VAL A 196 -54.36 -11.54 11.22
CA VAL A 196 -54.73 -12.33 10.03
C VAL A 196 -56.22 -12.15 9.74
N SER A 197 -56.62 -10.94 9.37
CA SER A 197 -57.73 -10.75 8.43
C SER A 197 -57.71 -9.33 7.88
N ARG A 198 -57.80 -9.24 6.55
CA ARG A 198 -57.84 -8.03 5.69
C ARG A 198 -56.48 -7.55 5.21
N ILE A 199 -55.97 -8.30 4.24
CA ILE A 199 -55.21 -7.76 3.13
C ILE A 199 -56.13 -6.75 2.41
N ASP A 200 -55.79 -5.48 2.50
CA ASP A 200 -55.97 -4.55 1.40
C ASP A 200 -54.64 -3.81 1.22
N GLY A 201 -54.02 -4.02 0.07
CA GLY A 201 -52.70 -3.51 -0.25
C GLY A 201 -52.71 -1.99 -0.27
N HIS A 202 -51.84 -1.39 0.54
CA HIS A 202 -51.11 -0.12 0.33
C HIS A 202 -50.43 0.22 1.68
N ASN A 203 -49.18 -0.21 1.88
CA ASN A 203 -48.14 0.32 2.80
C ASN A 203 -47.20 -0.79 3.28
N VAL A 204 -46.16 -1.10 2.49
CA VAL A 204 -45.05 -1.97 2.90
C VAL A 204 -43.88 -1.16 3.50
N SER A 205 -43.93 0.18 3.42
CA SER A 205 -42.83 1.05 3.88
C SER A 205 -42.87 1.42 5.36
N ALA A 206 -44.00 1.22 6.07
CA ALA A 206 -44.14 1.62 7.47
C ALA A 206 -43.65 0.53 8.47
N SER A 207 -43.69 -0.75 8.09
CA SER A 207 -43.29 -1.86 8.96
C SER A 207 -41.78 -1.97 9.16
N ASN A 208 -40.98 -1.64 8.14
CA ASN A 208 -39.51 -1.67 8.22
C ASN A 208 -38.94 -0.51 9.05
N ALA A 209 -39.62 0.64 9.11
CA ALA A 209 -39.15 1.78 9.89
C ALA A 209 -39.29 1.54 11.41
N GLN A 210 -40.39 0.90 11.84
CA GLN A 210 -40.61 0.58 13.25
C GLN A 210 -39.68 -0.50 13.78
N THR A 211 -39.28 -1.47 12.95
CA THR A 211 -38.31 -2.51 13.36
C THR A 211 -36.91 -1.93 13.54
N LEU A 212 -36.47 -1.02 12.65
CA LEU A 212 -35.17 -0.35 12.74
C LEU A 212 -35.06 0.57 13.97
N ASP A 213 -36.13 1.32 14.30
CA ASP A 213 -36.13 2.20 15.49
C ASP A 213 -36.04 1.39 16.80
N ILE A 214 -36.67 0.20 16.86
CA ILE A 214 -36.65 -0.67 18.04
C ILE A 214 -35.27 -1.32 18.23
N GLU A 215 -34.60 -1.72 17.13
CA GLU A 215 -33.23 -2.26 17.18
C GLU A 215 -32.24 -1.17 17.64
N ASP A 216 -32.31 0.04 17.08
CA ASP A 216 -31.50 1.18 17.50
C ASP A 216 -31.68 1.55 18.99
N GLU A 217 -32.90 1.42 19.52
CA GLU A 217 -33.20 1.63 20.94
C GLU A 217 -32.57 0.54 21.83
N LYS A 218 -32.72 -0.73 21.45
CA LYS A 218 -32.11 -1.87 22.17
C LYS A 218 -30.58 -1.74 22.20
N GLU A 219 -29.98 -1.40 21.07
CA GLU A 219 -28.55 -1.17 20.92
C GLU A 219 -28.02 -0.06 21.86
N ARG A 220 -28.75 1.06 21.96
CA ARG A 220 -28.41 2.17 22.88
C ARG A 220 -28.58 1.76 24.35
N ALA A 221 -29.60 0.97 24.68
CA ALA A 221 -29.81 0.47 26.03
C ALA A 221 -28.64 -0.42 26.49
N ILE A 222 -28.14 -1.30 25.61
CA ILE A 222 -26.98 -2.18 25.86
C ILE A 222 -25.71 -1.33 26.13
N ALA A 223 -25.44 -0.31 25.31
CA ALA A 223 -24.28 0.56 25.51
C ALA A 223 -24.36 1.36 26.83
N LYS A 224 -25.55 1.80 27.24
CA LYS A 224 -25.79 2.48 28.53
C LYS A 224 -25.61 1.53 29.73
N ALA A 225 -26.07 0.27 29.60
CA ALA A 225 -25.89 -0.76 30.62
C ALA A 225 -24.40 -1.06 30.84
N ALA A 226 -23.62 -1.19 29.76
CA ALA A 226 -22.17 -1.36 29.81
C ALA A 226 -21.46 -0.25 30.59
N LEU A 227 -21.84 1.02 30.38
CA LEU A 227 -21.27 2.15 31.12
C LEU A 227 -21.57 2.06 32.62
N SER A 228 -22.83 1.77 32.99
CA SER A 228 -23.21 1.57 34.39
C SER A 228 -22.46 0.41 35.05
N ILE A 229 -22.22 -0.69 34.32
CA ILE A 229 -21.42 -1.83 34.80
C ILE A 229 -19.97 -1.40 35.06
N ALA A 230 -19.36 -0.67 34.13
CA ALA A 230 -17.98 -0.21 34.29
C ALA A 230 -17.81 0.76 35.48
N GLU A 231 -18.75 1.68 35.68
CA GLU A 231 -18.77 2.57 36.85
C GLU A 231 -18.92 1.79 38.17
N LEU A 232 -19.80 0.79 38.20
CA LEU A 232 -20.00 -0.07 39.38
C LEU A 232 -18.75 -0.90 39.69
N VAL A 233 -18.11 -1.49 38.68
CA VAL A 233 -16.88 -2.27 38.83
C VAL A 233 -15.74 -1.36 39.31
N SER A 234 -15.60 -0.15 38.76
CA SER A 234 -14.59 0.83 39.19
C SER A 234 -14.77 1.24 40.66
N LEU A 235 -16.01 1.41 41.12
CA LEU A 235 -16.31 1.70 42.53
C LEU A 235 -16.00 0.51 43.45
N LEU A 236 -16.16 -0.73 42.97
CA LEU A 236 -15.87 -1.96 43.72
C LEU A 236 -14.37 -2.29 43.81
N GLU A 237 -13.59 -1.93 42.78
CA GLU A 237 -12.15 -2.19 42.69
C GLU A 237 -11.29 -1.09 43.35
N GLY A 238 -11.86 0.08 43.61
CA GLY A 238 -11.19 1.15 44.36
C GLY A 238 -10.03 1.77 43.58
N THR A 239 -10.34 2.50 42.50
CA THR A 239 -9.36 3.39 41.86
C THR A 239 -9.51 4.82 42.40
N PRO A 240 -8.40 5.55 42.64
CA PRO A 240 -8.47 6.95 43.05
C PRO A 240 -9.06 7.78 41.89
N ASP A 241 -10.20 8.41 42.14
CA ASP A 241 -10.93 9.23 41.17
C ASP A 241 -10.17 10.56 40.95
N GLU A 242 -9.67 10.81 39.73
CA GLU A 242 -9.08 12.10 39.29
C GLU A 242 -10.12 13.21 39.10
N THR A 243 -11.38 13.02 39.51
CA THR A 243 -12.45 14.00 39.30
C THR A 243 -12.98 14.60 40.61
N MET A 244 -12.13 15.35 41.30
CA MET A 244 -12.58 16.44 42.18
C MET A 244 -11.71 17.69 41.94
N PRO A 245 -12.30 18.87 41.67
CA PRO A 245 -11.53 20.10 41.51
C PRO A 245 -10.92 20.48 42.86
N SER A 246 -9.59 20.40 42.94
CA SER A 246 -8.80 20.83 44.09
C SER A 246 -8.71 22.36 44.09
N HIS A 247 -9.33 23.01 45.07
CA HIS A 247 -8.86 24.30 45.52
C HIS A 247 -7.53 24.09 46.24
N ALA A 248 -6.45 24.27 45.49
CA ALA A 248 -5.10 24.37 46.01
C ALA A 248 -4.91 25.75 46.67
N THR A 249 -4.55 25.76 47.94
CA THR A 249 -3.56 26.71 48.43
C THR A 249 -2.26 25.92 48.56
N GLU A 250 -1.34 26.23 47.67
CA GLU A 250 0.07 25.89 47.78
C GLU A 250 0.60 26.46 49.10
N ASP A 251 1.25 25.63 49.91
CA ASP A 251 2.59 25.97 50.39
C ASP A 251 3.28 24.69 50.88
N GLY A 252 4.43 24.43 50.27
CA GLY A 252 5.28 23.31 50.62
C GLY A 252 5.90 23.47 51.99
N HIS A 253 6.27 22.36 52.61
CA HIS A 253 7.61 22.07 53.12
C HIS A 253 7.62 20.58 53.49
N SER A 254 8.43 19.82 52.75
CA SER A 254 8.84 18.47 53.08
C SER A 254 9.75 18.54 54.30
N ASP A 255 9.36 17.91 55.41
CA ASP A 255 10.34 17.33 56.31
C ASP A 255 9.78 16.10 57.05
N THR A 256 10.63 15.09 57.05
CA THR A 256 10.45 13.73 57.49
C THR A 256 10.29 13.59 59.00
N ALA A 257 9.23 12.92 59.44
CA ALA A 257 9.21 12.18 60.70
C ALA A 257 8.33 10.94 60.54
N SER A 258 8.97 9.80 60.23
CA SER A 258 8.35 8.50 60.41
C SER A 258 8.43 8.12 61.89
N GLU A 259 7.30 7.80 62.51
CA GLU A 259 7.02 6.51 63.17
C GLU A 259 5.74 6.62 64.02
N ALA A 260 4.89 5.59 63.91
CA ALA A 260 3.70 5.32 64.73
C ALA A 260 2.44 6.20 64.54
N GLY A 261 1.83 6.13 63.35
CA GLY A 261 0.40 6.32 63.17
C GLY A 261 -0.13 5.19 62.28
N GLU A 262 -1.05 4.38 62.80
CA GLU A 262 -1.66 3.24 62.10
C GLU A 262 -2.03 3.60 60.65
N ALA A 263 -1.58 2.79 59.69
CA ALA A 263 -1.97 2.90 58.30
C ALA A 263 -3.50 2.91 58.21
N ILE A 264 -4.05 4.05 57.83
CA ILE A 264 -5.48 4.30 57.67
C ILE A 264 -5.97 3.40 56.52
N GLN A 265 -6.66 2.31 56.85
CA GLN A 265 -7.28 1.41 55.88
C GLN A 265 -8.58 2.02 55.36
N ASP A 266 -8.61 2.35 54.06
CA ASP A 266 -9.87 2.60 53.36
C ASP A 266 -10.76 1.35 53.43
N ILE A 267 -11.95 1.51 54.01
CA ILE A 267 -12.94 0.43 54.07
C ILE A 267 -13.40 0.15 52.63
N SER A 268 -13.05 -1.04 52.11
CA SER A 268 -13.50 -1.50 50.79
C SER A 268 -15.02 -1.70 50.78
N LEU A 269 -15.69 -1.26 49.71
CA LEU A 269 -17.13 -1.47 49.54
C LEU A 269 -17.52 -2.96 49.53
N ARG A 270 -16.60 -3.85 49.17
CA ARG A 270 -16.79 -5.31 49.23
C ARG A 270 -16.94 -5.84 50.65
N SER A 271 -16.58 -5.07 51.69
CA SER A 271 -16.78 -5.47 53.08
C SER A 271 -18.22 -5.26 53.58
N ILE A 272 -19.08 -4.60 52.79
CA ILE A 272 -20.46 -4.26 53.15
C ILE A 272 -21.40 -5.36 52.64
N ASN A 273 -22.08 -6.06 53.54
CA ASN A 273 -23.00 -7.16 53.19
C ASN A 273 -24.07 -6.77 52.15
N ALA A 274 -24.60 -5.55 52.23
CA ALA A 274 -25.60 -5.06 51.27
C ALA A 274 -25.02 -4.87 49.86
N VAL A 275 -23.74 -4.50 49.72
CA VAL A 275 -23.04 -4.36 48.43
C VAL A 275 -22.68 -5.75 47.89
N LEU A 276 -22.18 -6.64 48.74
CA LEU A 276 -21.88 -8.04 48.40
C LEU A 276 -23.11 -8.79 47.85
N ALA A 277 -24.30 -8.52 48.39
CA ALA A 277 -25.54 -9.14 47.90
C ALA A 277 -25.88 -8.78 46.44
N TYR A 278 -25.42 -7.62 45.95
CA TYR A 278 -25.65 -7.17 44.56
C TYR A 278 -24.53 -7.58 43.59
N GLU A 279 -23.40 -8.08 44.09
CA GLU A 279 -22.29 -8.55 43.26
C GLU A 279 -22.68 -9.64 42.24
N PRO A 280 -23.43 -10.72 42.58
CA PRO A 280 -23.82 -11.73 41.60
C PRO A 280 -24.71 -11.15 40.50
N PHE A 281 -25.57 -10.17 40.82
CA PHE A 281 -26.38 -9.47 39.82
C PHE A 281 -25.52 -8.65 38.85
N ILE A 282 -24.50 -7.94 39.35
CA ILE A 282 -23.57 -7.17 38.50
C ILE A 282 -22.77 -8.12 37.59
N GLN A 283 -22.36 -9.28 38.10
CA GLN A 283 -21.68 -10.29 37.30
C GLN A 283 -22.59 -10.89 36.21
N ASP A 284 -23.84 -11.24 36.54
CA ASP A 284 -24.83 -11.74 35.55
C ASP A 284 -25.19 -10.68 34.50
N ALA A 285 -25.32 -9.41 34.91
CA ALA A 285 -25.52 -8.32 33.98
C ALA A 285 -24.31 -8.14 33.05
N ARG A 286 -23.08 -8.22 33.58
CA ARG A 286 -21.84 -8.15 32.79
C ARG A 286 -21.75 -9.29 31.78
N THR A 287 -22.00 -10.53 32.18
CA THR A 287 -21.96 -11.69 31.26
C THR A 287 -23.01 -11.56 30.17
N ARG A 288 -24.24 -11.15 30.50
CA ARG A 288 -25.31 -10.97 29.50
C ARG A 288 -25.01 -9.85 28.51
N VAL A 289 -24.57 -8.68 28.98
CA VAL A 289 -24.20 -7.54 28.12
C VAL A 289 -23.00 -7.91 27.23
N THR A 290 -22.04 -8.66 27.75
CA THR A 290 -20.89 -9.14 26.95
C THR A 290 -21.35 -10.10 25.85
N ALA A 291 -22.24 -11.05 26.16
CA ALA A 291 -22.77 -12.00 25.17
C ALA A 291 -23.59 -11.32 24.07
N GLU A 292 -24.45 -10.36 24.42
CA GLU A 292 -25.20 -9.58 23.43
C GLU A 292 -24.26 -8.70 22.59
N MET A 293 -23.26 -8.06 23.20
CA MET A 293 -22.22 -7.31 22.48
C MET A 293 -21.50 -8.21 21.46
N GLU A 294 -21.05 -9.40 21.85
CA GLU A 294 -20.39 -10.36 20.94
C GLU A 294 -21.31 -10.75 19.77
N ASN A 295 -22.59 -11.05 20.03
CA ASN A 295 -23.57 -11.34 18.99
C ASN A 295 -23.79 -10.15 18.05
N MET A 296 -23.86 -8.93 18.59
CA MET A 296 -23.98 -7.70 17.79
C MET A 296 -22.75 -7.49 16.90
N VAL A 297 -21.54 -7.70 17.42
CA VAL A 297 -20.30 -7.61 16.63
C VAL A 297 -20.30 -8.63 15.51
N LEU A 298 -20.57 -9.90 15.81
CA LEU A 298 -20.56 -10.98 14.81
C LEU A 298 -21.61 -10.74 13.73
N THR A 299 -22.81 -10.31 14.11
CA THR A 299 -23.88 -9.95 13.17
C THR A 299 -23.52 -8.73 12.34
N GLY A 300 -22.92 -7.70 12.96
CA GLY A 300 -22.45 -6.50 12.29
C GLY A 300 -21.36 -6.78 11.27
N LEU A 301 -20.40 -7.67 11.58
CA LEU A 301 -19.38 -8.12 10.63
C LEU A 301 -19.96 -9.00 9.53
N LYS A 302 -20.90 -9.89 9.84
CA LYS A 302 -21.53 -10.78 8.84
C LYS A 302 -22.40 -10.02 7.84
N THR A 303 -23.16 -9.03 8.32
CA THR A 303 -24.07 -8.21 7.48
C THR A 303 -23.39 -6.96 6.92
N LEU A 304 -22.14 -6.69 7.29
CA LEU A 304 -21.40 -5.47 7.00
C LEU A 304 -22.13 -4.19 7.47
N ASN A 305 -22.98 -4.30 8.50
CA ASN A 305 -23.73 -3.19 9.05
C ASN A 305 -22.83 -2.31 9.95
N GLN A 306 -22.48 -1.13 9.46
CA GLN A 306 -21.61 -0.18 10.14
C GLN A 306 -22.23 0.42 11.40
N THR A 307 -23.57 0.56 11.51
CA THR A 307 -24.23 1.14 12.69
C THR A 307 -24.21 0.16 13.86
N LEU A 308 -24.59 -1.09 13.60
CA LEU A 308 -24.55 -2.18 14.57
C LEU A 308 -23.12 -2.45 15.06
N LEU A 309 -22.13 -2.42 14.15
CA LEU A 309 -20.72 -2.54 14.51
C LEU A 309 -20.24 -1.36 15.36
N ALA A 310 -20.69 -0.15 15.03
CA ALA A 310 -20.41 1.05 15.82
C ALA A 310 -20.95 0.95 17.25
N SER A 311 -22.18 0.48 17.42
CA SER A 311 -22.84 0.36 18.72
C SER A 311 -22.21 -0.75 19.58
N SER A 312 -21.89 -1.88 18.98
CA SER A 312 -21.21 -2.99 19.66
C SER A 312 -19.78 -2.64 20.09
N LEU A 313 -19.02 -1.94 19.25
CA LEU A 313 -17.68 -1.43 19.62
C LEU A 313 -17.75 -0.36 20.71
N GLN A 314 -18.79 0.48 20.73
CA GLN A 314 -19.03 1.43 21.82
C GLN A 314 -19.31 0.70 23.13
N THR A 315 -20.10 -0.37 23.09
CA THR A 315 -20.37 -1.22 24.24
C THR A 315 -19.08 -1.88 24.76
N ALA A 316 -18.22 -2.36 23.86
CA ALA A 316 -16.91 -2.92 24.20
C ALA A 316 -15.96 -1.90 24.83
N TYR A 317 -15.96 -0.66 24.32
CA TYR A 317 -15.19 0.44 24.89
C TYR A 317 -15.67 0.78 26.30
N ASN A 318 -16.99 0.89 26.49
CA ASN A 318 -17.60 1.16 27.79
C ASN A 318 -17.26 0.08 28.82
N LEU A 319 -17.20 -1.20 28.41
CA LEU A 319 -16.78 -2.33 29.24
C LEU A 319 -15.26 -2.45 29.44
N ARG A 320 -14.44 -1.58 28.81
CA ARG A 320 -12.97 -1.62 28.81
C ARG A 320 -12.37 -2.93 28.25
N VAL A 321 -13.05 -3.58 27.31
CA VAL A 321 -12.61 -4.82 26.64
C VAL A 321 -12.36 -4.67 25.14
N LEU A 322 -12.43 -3.44 24.62
CA LEU A 322 -12.26 -3.15 23.20
C LEU A 322 -10.94 -3.69 22.61
N PRO A 323 -9.75 -3.48 23.21
CA PRO A 323 -8.50 -3.96 22.63
C PRO A 323 -8.43 -5.50 22.52
N THR A 324 -8.86 -6.20 23.57
CA THR A 324 -8.92 -7.67 23.59
C THR A 324 -9.94 -8.22 22.61
N LEU A 325 -11.09 -7.56 22.47
CA LEU A 325 -12.13 -7.94 21.52
C LEU A 325 -11.63 -7.82 20.07
N VAL A 326 -11.02 -6.69 19.69
CA VAL A 326 -10.49 -6.49 18.33
C VAL A 326 -9.38 -7.49 18.01
N GLN A 327 -8.49 -7.79 18.98
CA GLN A 327 -7.47 -8.83 18.81
C GLN A 327 -8.09 -10.23 18.60
N GLY A 328 -9.13 -10.58 19.37
CA GLY A 328 -9.87 -11.84 19.21
C GLY A 328 -10.51 -11.97 17.84
N LEU A 329 -11.27 -10.95 17.42
CA LEU A 329 -11.91 -10.92 16.09
C LEU A 329 -10.90 -11.04 14.94
N LEU A 330 -9.76 -10.38 15.07
CA LEU A 330 -8.70 -10.43 14.07
C LEU A 330 -8.03 -11.80 14.01
N SER A 331 -7.85 -12.46 15.17
CA SER A 331 -7.39 -13.85 15.27
C SER A 331 -8.38 -14.80 14.61
N ASP A 332 -9.68 -14.65 14.89
CA ASP A 332 -10.73 -15.50 14.36
C ASP A 332 -10.84 -15.38 12.83
N LEU A 333 -10.82 -14.15 12.30
CA LEU A 333 -10.82 -13.90 10.86
C LEU A 333 -9.55 -14.44 10.19
N SER A 334 -8.39 -14.30 10.86
CA SER A 334 -7.13 -14.85 10.35
C SER A 334 -7.13 -16.38 10.34
N GLN A 335 -7.71 -17.02 11.36
CA GLN A 335 -7.84 -18.47 11.46
C GLN A 335 -8.86 -19.03 10.47
N ALA A 336 -9.97 -18.31 10.23
CA ALA A 336 -10.96 -18.66 9.22
C ALA A 336 -10.32 -18.72 7.82
N VAL A 337 -9.48 -17.73 7.49
CA VAL A 337 -8.75 -17.71 6.23
C VAL A 337 -7.68 -18.81 6.15
N ASP A 338 -6.95 -19.07 7.22
CA ASP A 338 -6.00 -20.20 7.25
C ASP A 338 -6.69 -21.55 7.01
N GLY A 339 -7.84 -21.76 7.65
CA GLY A 339 -8.66 -22.95 7.43
C GLY A 339 -9.21 -23.04 6.01
N CYS A 340 -9.64 -21.92 5.42
CA CYS A 340 -10.11 -21.84 4.04
C CYS A 340 -9.01 -22.24 3.05
N ILE A 341 -7.80 -21.66 3.18
CA ILE A 341 -6.64 -21.99 2.34
C ILE A 341 -6.26 -23.46 2.51
N GLN A 342 -6.18 -23.95 3.75
CA GLN A 342 -5.89 -25.35 4.02
C GLN A 342 -6.90 -26.30 3.35
N ASN A 343 -8.19 -25.97 3.44
CA ASN A 343 -9.27 -26.77 2.86
C ASN A 343 -9.22 -26.79 1.32
N ALA A 344 -8.79 -25.70 0.69
CA ALA A 344 -8.67 -25.60 -0.76
C ALA A 344 -7.60 -26.55 -1.33
N PHE A 345 -6.47 -26.69 -0.61
CA PHE A 345 -5.34 -27.52 -1.03
C PHE A 345 -5.36 -28.96 -0.46
N ASP A 346 -6.33 -29.33 0.38
CA ASP A 346 -6.42 -30.66 0.98
C ASP A 346 -6.77 -31.75 -0.05
N LEU A 347 -5.74 -32.50 -0.46
CA LEU A 347 -5.85 -33.58 -1.44
C LEU A 347 -6.83 -34.68 -1.03
N SER A 348 -6.97 -34.95 0.28
CA SER A 348 -7.90 -35.98 0.76
C SER A 348 -9.36 -35.59 0.50
N ARG A 349 -9.68 -34.30 0.64
CA ARG A 349 -11.02 -33.78 0.37
C ARG A 349 -11.28 -33.65 -1.13
N ILE A 350 -10.28 -33.21 -1.91
CA ILE A 350 -10.35 -33.21 -3.37
C ILE A 350 -10.67 -34.63 -3.88
N SER A 351 -10.01 -35.65 -3.32
CA SER A 351 -10.26 -37.04 -3.71
C SER A 351 -11.67 -37.53 -3.41
N LYS A 352 -12.26 -37.13 -2.27
CA LYS A 352 -13.63 -37.49 -1.88
C LYS A 352 -14.65 -36.85 -2.82
N ASP A 353 -14.50 -35.56 -3.08
CA ASP A 353 -15.44 -34.80 -3.91
C ASP A 353 -15.37 -35.26 -5.38
N ALA A 354 -14.17 -35.48 -5.91
CA ALA A 354 -13.97 -35.97 -7.27
C ALA A 354 -14.59 -37.35 -7.50
N LEU A 355 -14.55 -38.25 -6.49
CA LEU A 355 -15.15 -39.59 -6.56
C LEU A 355 -16.66 -39.58 -6.28
N SER A 356 -17.19 -38.58 -5.58
CA SER A 356 -18.62 -38.43 -5.29
C SER A 356 -19.44 -37.89 -6.48
N SER A 357 -18.78 -37.20 -7.41
CA SER A 357 -19.42 -36.60 -8.59
C SER A 357 -19.95 -37.64 -9.61
N ASP A 358 -19.70 -38.94 -9.42
CA ASP A 358 -20.04 -40.02 -10.38
C ASP A 358 -21.36 -40.76 -10.07
N THR A 359 -22.17 -40.32 -9.09
CA THR A 359 -23.47 -40.98 -8.78
C THR A 359 -24.64 -40.47 -9.64
N GLY A 360 -24.36 -39.95 -10.83
CA GLY A 360 -25.33 -39.18 -11.63
C GLY A 360 -25.59 -39.68 -13.04
N THR A 361 -25.62 -40.99 -13.33
CA THR A 361 -26.48 -41.58 -14.39
C THR A 361 -26.37 -43.12 -14.43
N SER A 362 -27.53 -43.78 -14.39
CA SER A 362 -27.82 -45.22 -14.60
C SER A 362 -27.60 -46.19 -13.42
N PRO A 363 -28.68 -46.75 -12.82
CA PRO A 363 -28.59 -47.90 -11.95
C PRO A 363 -28.57 -49.18 -12.80
N ASN A 364 -27.41 -49.84 -12.94
CA ASN A 364 -27.37 -51.23 -13.39
C ASN A 364 -26.85 -52.10 -12.23
N PRO A 365 -27.73 -52.78 -11.48
CA PRO A 365 -27.34 -53.55 -10.31
C PRO A 365 -26.96 -54.96 -10.71
N GLN A 366 -25.80 -55.16 -11.32
CA GLN A 366 -25.22 -56.49 -11.51
C GLN A 366 -23.74 -56.39 -11.88
N GLN A 367 -22.91 -56.11 -10.87
CA GLN A 367 -21.57 -56.69 -10.68
C GLN A 367 -20.91 -56.01 -9.46
N SER A 368 -20.79 -56.79 -8.39
CA SER A 368 -19.86 -56.56 -7.29
C SER A 368 -18.98 -57.81 -7.19
N PRO A 369 -17.68 -57.69 -6.86
CA PRO A 369 -17.35 -57.39 -5.47
C PRO A 369 -16.17 -56.43 -5.26
N ALA A 370 -16.42 -55.40 -4.44
CA ALA A 370 -15.78 -55.15 -3.15
C ALA A 370 -14.44 -55.86 -2.82
N ALA A 371 -13.39 -55.70 -3.64
CA ALA A 371 -12.07 -56.22 -3.32
C ALA A 371 -10.93 -55.35 -3.88
N TYR A 372 -10.89 -54.05 -3.55
CA TYR A 372 -9.64 -53.26 -3.47
C TYR A 372 -9.88 -51.90 -2.77
N ARG A 373 -10.63 -51.86 -1.66
CA ARG A 373 -10.63 -50.71 -0.73
C ARG A 373 -9.45 -50.83 0.23
N SER A 374 -8.24 -50.83 -0.30
CA SER A 374 -7.01 -50.90 0.48
C SER A 374 -6.05 -49.86 -0.07
N ARG A 375 -5.87 -48.78 0.71
CA ARG A 375 -5.22 -47.49 0.41
C ARG A 375 -6.14 -46.54 -0.36
N VAL A 376 -6.69 -45.55 0.35
CA VAL A 376 -7.20 -44.32 -0.27
C VAL A 376 -6.04 -43.75 -1.08
N ARG A 377 -6.05 -43.98 -2.38
CA ARG A 377 -5.04 -43.44 -3.29
C ARG A 377 -5.35 -41.95 -3.41
N THR A 378 -4.59 -41.14 -2.69
CA THR A 378 -4.81 -39.69 -2.62
C THR A 378 -4.37 -39.00 -3.92
N GLU A 379 -3.40 -39.56 -4.65
CA GLU A 379 -3.00 -39.03 -5.95
C GLU A 379 -3.87 -39.55 -7.10
N PRO A 380 -4.28 -38.68 -8.04
CA PRO A 380 -5.10 -39.06 -9.18
C PRO A 380 -4.34 -39.92 -10.19
N THR A 381 -5.08 -40.79 -10.87
CA THR A 381 -4.61 -41.52 -12.06
C THR A 381 -4.88 -40.71 -13.33
N SER A 382 -4.26 -41.07 -14.46
CA SER A 382 -4.49 -40.37 -15.75
C SER A 382 -5.97 -40.25 -16.14
N ALA A 383 -6.80 -41.24 -15.81
CA ALA A 383 -8.23 -41.23 -16.07
C ALA A 383 -9.03 -40.27 -15.15
N THR A 384 -8.60 -40.12 -13.89
CA THR A 384 -9.30 -39.30 -12.87
C THR A 384 -8.73 -37.89 -12.75
N ALA A 385 -7.54 -37.63 -13.31
CA ALA A 385 -6.87 -36.33 -13.28
C ALA A 385 -7.71 -35.14 -13.78
N PRO A 386 -8.53 -35.25 -14.85
CA PRO A 386 -9.40 -34.15 -15.28
C PRO A 386 -10.44 -33.77 -14.23
N GLN A 387 -11.08 -34.75 -13.60
CA GLN A 387 -12.09 -34.53 -12.55
C GLN A 387 -11.47 -33.87 -11.31
N TYR A 388 -10.30 -34.36 -10.87
CA TYR A 388 -9.54 -33.76 -9.76
C TYR A 388 -9.14 -32.32 -10.07
N THR A 389 -8.78 -32.03 -11.33
CA THR A 389 -8.42 -30.68 -11.77
C THR A 389 -9.62 -29.74 -11.68
N THR A 390 -10.79 -30.16 -12.16
CA THR A 390 -12.03 -29.36 -12.08
C THR A 390 -12.41 -29.06 -10.63
N VAL A 391 -12.37 -30.07 -9.74
CA VAL A 391 -12.68 -29.91 -8.32
C VAL A 391 -11.68 -28.98 -7.63
N LEU A 392 -10.39 -29.10 -7.92
CA LEU A 392 -9.36 -28.20 -7.39
C LEU A 392 -9.65 -26.74 -7.77
N TRP A 393 -9.95 -26.46 -9.04
CA TRP A 393 -10.21 -25.09 -9.46
C TRP A 393 -11.48 -24.51 -8.86
N ALA A 394 -12.56 -25.29 -8.76
CA ALA A 394 -13.79 -24.84 -8.09
C ALA A 394 -13.54 -24.51 -6.61
N ARG A 395 -12.69 -25.30 -5.92
CA ARG A 395 -12.28 -25.03 -4.54
C ARG A 395 -11.40 -23.78 -4.43
N LEU A 396 -10.48 -23.55 -5.36
CA LEU A 396 -9.68 -22.33 -5.40
C LEU A 396 -10.58 -21.10 -5.62
N GLU A 397 -11.57 -21.17 -6.50
CA GLU A 397 -12.56 -20.09 -6.71
C GLU A 397 -13.32 -19.78 -5.41
N SER A 398 -13.87 -20.79 -4.73
CA SER A 398 -14.52 -20.64 -3.41
C SER A 398 -13.58 -20.03 -2.36
N MET A 399 -12.31 -20.45 -2.36
CA MET A 399 -11.30 -19.92 -1.43
C MET A 399 -11.09 -18.41 -1.62
N PHE A 400 -10.99 -17.94 -2.87
CA PHE A 400 -10.86 -16.51 -3.14
C PHE A 400 -12.11 -15.70 -2.74
N GLU A 401 -13.30 -16.26 -2.88
CA GLU A 401 -14.55 -15.62 -2.42
C GLU A 401 -14.57 -15.47 -0.90
N GLU A 402 -14.26 -16.53 -0.16
CA GLU A 402 -14.19 -16.52 1.31
C GLU A 402 -13.07 -15.58 1.83
N MET A 403 -11.90 -15.59 1.17
CA MET A 403 -10.82 -14.65 1.45
C MET A 403 -11.24 -13.19 1.23
N THR A 404 -11.99 -12.91 0.16
CA THR A 404 -12.53 -11.57 -0.13
C THR A 404 -13.49 -11.13 0.98
N GLU A 405 -14.36 -12.04 1.43
CA GLU A 405 -15.32 -11.75 2.50
C GLU A 405 -14.61 -11.43 3.81
N CYS A 406 -13.62 -12.23 4.22
CA CYS A 406 -12.83 -11.98 5.43
C CYS A 406 -12.07 -10.65 5.34
N CYS A 407 -11.46 -10.35 4.19
CA CYS A 407 -10.76 -9.09 3.96
C CYS A 407 -11.72 -7.90 4.09
N THR A 408 -12.91 -7.98 3.49
CA THR A 408 -13.94 -6.93 3.55
C THR A 408 -14.41 -6.68 4.99
N ARG A 409 -14.55 -7.74 5.79
CA ARG A 409 -14.88 -7.64 7.22
C ARG A 409 -13.80 -6.91 8.02
N VAL A 410 -12.52 -7.22 7.79
CA VAL A 410 -11.40 -6.53 8.46
C VAL A 410 -11.37 -5.04 8.11
N TYR A 411 -11.54 -4.69 6.83
CA TYR A 411 -11.58 -3.29 6.42
C TYR A 411 -12.80 -2.54 6.94
N THR A 412 -13.95 -3.20 7.03
CA THR A 412 -15.16 -2.63 7.65
C THR A 412 -14.92 -2.36 9.15
N LEU A 413 -14.30 -3.30 9.85
CA LEU A 413 -13.91 -3.15 11.25
C LEU A 413 -12.95 -1.97 11.45
N GLU A 414 -11.86 -1.90 10.68
CA GLU A 414 -10.88 -0.81 10.76
C GLU A 414 -11.52 0.55 10.43
N LYS A 415 -12.41 0.59 9.43
CA LYS A 415 -13.15 1.81 9.06
C LYS A 415 -14.02 2.32 10.20
N VAL A 416 -14.78 1.45 10.87
CA VAL A 416 -15.64 1.84 12.00
C VAL A 416 -14.79 2.27 13.21
N LEU A 417 -13.72 1.53 13.52
CA LEU A 417 -12.77 1.90 14.59
C LEU A 417 -12.14 3.28 14.37
N ARG A 418 -11.86 3.65 13.12
CA ARG A 418 -11.33 4.97 12.76
C ARG A 418 -12.36 6.08 12.84
N MET A 419 -13.62 5.79 12.54
CA MET A 419 -14.71 6.77 12.53
C MET A 419 -15.25 7.07 13.94
N LYS A 420 -15.22 6.10 14.85
CA LYS A 420 -15.74 6.27 16.20
C LYS A 420 -14.74 6.87 17.16
N LYS A 421 -15.24 7.85 17.93
CA LYS A 421 -14.52 8.53 19.00
C LYS A 421 -15.38 8.53 20.24
N ASP A 422 -14.73 8.44 21.39
CA ASP A 422 -15.43 8.66 22.64
C ASP A 422 -15.92 10.12 22.74
N THR A 423 -17.13 10.29 23.24
CA THR A 423 -17.78 11.62 23.31
C THR A 423 -17.12 12.54 24.35
N ILE A 424 -16.55 11.96 25.41
CA ILE A 424 -15.98 12.71 26.53
C ILE A 424 -14.48 12.87 26.35
N THR A 425 -13.75 11.77 26.14
CA THR A 425 -12.29 11.77 26.02
C THR A 425 -11.79 12.09 24.62
N GLN A 426 -12.66 12.08 23.59
CA GLN A 426 -12.32 12.28 22.18
C GLN A 426 -11.28 11.29 21.61
N VAL A 427 -10.95 10.23 22.36
CA VAL A 427 -10.03 9.18 21.92
C VAL A 427 -10.68 8.37 20.80
N VAL A 428 -9.94 8.15 19.71
CA VAL A 428 -10.39 7.30 18.60
C VAL A 428 -10.31 5.84 19.02
N PHE A 429 -11.33 5.05 18.70
CA PHE A 429 -11.37 3.64 19.10
C PHE A 429 -10.22 2.82 18.53
N LEU A 430 -9.74 3.20 17.34
CA LEU A 430 -8.53 2.61 16.77
C LEU A 430 -7.31 2.81 17.67
N ASP A 431 -7.09 4.00 18.23
CA ASP A 431 -5.93 4.29 19.09
C ASP A 431 -5.98 3.45 20.38
N GLU A 432 -7.17 3.25 20.93
CA GLU A 432 -7.37 2.36 22.09
C GLU A 432 -7.05 0.91 21.74
N ALA A 433 -7.54 0.41 20.60
CA ALA A 433 -7.26 -0.94 20.13
C ALA A 433 -5.75 -1.15 19.86
N MET A 434 -5.07 -0.14 19.33
CA MET A 434 -3.63 -0.14 19.07
C MET A 434 -2.76 -0.22 20.33
N LYS A 435 -3.31 -0.06 21.55
CA LYS A 435 -2.55 -0.31 22.78
C LYS A 435 -2.16 -1.79 22.95
N LEU A 436 -2.96 -2.72 22.42
CA LEU A 436 -2.65 -4.15 22.40
C LEU A 436 -2.19 -4.65 21.02
N LEU A 437 -2.58 -3.97 19.93
CA LEU A 437 -2.21 -4.35 18.58
C LEU A 437 -0.89 -3.69 18.17
N GLU A 438 0.11 -4.49 17.79
CA GLU A 438 1.40 -3.98 17.30
C GLU A 438 1.29 -3.23 15.95
N ASN A 439 0.33 -3.65 15.11
CA ASN A 439 0.11 -3.12 13.77
C ASN A 439 -1.39 -2.92 13.52
N LYS A 440 -1.71 -2.12 12.50
CA LYS A 440 -3.11 -1.92 12.05
C LYS A 440 -3.79 -3.28 11.77
N PRO A 441 -5.10 -3.40 12.00
CA PRO A 441 -5.85 -4.64 11.74
C PRO A 441 -5.64 -5.18 10.31
N SER A 442 -5.72 -4.31 9.29
CA SER A 442 -5.45 -4.66 7.89
C SER A 442 -4.06 -5.26 7.68
N VAL A 443 -3.00 -4.61 8.17
CA VAL A 443 -1.60 -5.06 8.01
C VAL A 443 -1.38 -6.42 8.66
N THR A 444 -1.89 -6.59 9.87
CA THR A 444 -1.81 -7.87 10.61
C THR A 444 -2.53 -8.98 9.86
N PHE A 445 -3.72 -8.71 9.32
CA PHE A 445 -4.48 -9.66 8.52
C PHE A 445 -3.75 -10.05 7.22
N TRP A 446 -3.27 -9.08 6.43
CA TRP A 446 -2.51 -9.35 5.20
C TRP A 446 -1.24 -10.16 5.47
N THR A 447 -0.56 -9.89 6.59
CA THR A 447 0.63 -10.65 7.00
C THR A 447 0.26 -12.10 7.34
N SER A 448 -0.84 -12.31 8.06
CA SER A 448 -1.35 -13.65 8.39
C SER A 448 -1.78 -14.41 7.13
N LEU A 449 -2.58 -13.77 6.27
CA LEU A 449 -3.02 -14.31 4.98
C LEU A 449 -1.83 -14.76 4.13
N THR A 450 -0.85 -13.87 3.94
CA THR A 450 0.34 -14.14 3.12
C THR A 450 1.13 -15.31 3.68
N ARG A 451 1.33 -15.36 5.00
CA ARG A 451 2.05 -16.44 5.67
C ARG A 451 1.33 -17.78 5.55
N SER A 452 0.00 -17.78 5.70
CA SER A 452 -0.83 -18.97 5.53
C SER A 452 -0.76 -19.49 4.09
N LEU A 453 -0.96 -18.60 3.12
CA LEU A 453 -0.89 -18.94 1.70
C LEU A 453 0.48 -19.49 1.31
N GLU A 454 1.57 -18.84 1.75
CA GLU A 454 2.94 -19.29 1.50
C GLU A 454 3.20 -20.68 2.08
N LYS A 455 2.77 -20.91 3.33
CA LYS A 455 2.94 -22.19 4.04
C LYS A 455 2.21 -23.31 3.29
N HIS A 456 0.91 -23.15 3.04
CA HIS A 456 0.09 -24.19 2.42
C HIS A 456 0.49 -24.44 0.97
N VAL A 457 0.81 -23.41 0.19
CA VAL A 457 1.33 -23.59 -1.18
C VAL A 457 2.65 -24.35 -1.17
N ARG A 458 3.59 -23.99 -0.29
CA ARG A 458 4.89 -24.67 -0.16
C ARG A 458 4.75 -26.14 0.23
N ASP A 459 3.90 -26.44 1.20
CA ASP A 459 3.68 -27.81 1.68
C ASP A 459 2.97 -28.65 0.62
N THR A 460 2.00 -28.05 -0.08
CA THR A 460 1.25 -28.69 -1.16
C THR A 460 2.14 -29.06 -2.36
N LEU A 461 3.01 -28.12 -2.79
CA LEU A 461 3.94 -28.36 -3.90
C LEU A 461 4.99 -29.43 -3.58
N LYS A 462 5.36 -29.60 -2.30
CA LYS A 462 6.27 -30.67 -1.86
C LYS A 462 5.56 -32.02 -1.69
N GLY A 463 4.29 -32.00 -1.31
CA GLY A 463 3.52 -33.20 -0.97
C GLY A 463 2.84 -33.89 -2.15
N SER A 464 2.61 -33.21 -3.29
CA SER A 464 1.89 -33.78 -4.43
C SER A 464 2.44 -33.37 -5.78
N SER A 465 2.82 -34.37 -6.58
CA SER A 465 3.28 -34.18 -7.95
C SER A 465 2.16 -33.71 -8.88
N PHE A 466 0.93 -34.19 -8.65
CA PHE A 466 -0.26 -33.76 -9.39
C PHE A 466 -0.51 -32.26 -9.20
N LEU A 467 -0.53 -31.78 -7.95
CA LEU A 467 -0.80 -30.36 -7.67
C LEU A 467 0.31 -29.46 -8.23
N GLN A 468 1.58 -29.89 -8.12
CA GLN A 468 2.70 -29.18 -8.73
C GLN A 468 2.54 -29.05 -10.26
N ASN A 469 2.13 -30.11 -10.95
CA ASN A 469 1.88 -30.10 -12.39
C ASN A 469 0.66 -29.23 -12.77
N THR A 470 -0.45 -29.40 -12.05
CA THR A 470 -1.72 -28.72 -12.35
C THR A 470 -1.64 -27.22 -12.09
N LEU A 471 -1.09 -26.80 -10.94
CA LEU A 471 -0.90 -25.38 -10.62
C LEU A 471 0.18 -24.75 -11.49
N GLY A 472 1.27 -25.46 -11.78
CA GLY A 472 2.32 -24.97 -12.68
C GLY A 472 1.81 -24.74 -14.11
N ASN A 473 0.99 -25.65 -14.65
CA ASN A 473 0.39 -25.48 -15.98
C ASN A 473 -0.75 -24.43 -15.98
N GLY A 474 -1.48 -24.31 -14.86
CA GLY A 474 -2.61 -23.42 -14.71
C GLY A 474 -2.30 -22.08 -14.04
N TYR A 475 -1.02 -21.71 -13.91
CA TYR A 475 -0.63 -20.45 -13.26
C TYR A 475 -1.33 -19.22 -13.87
N PRO A 476 -1.46 -19.07 -15.21
CA PRO A 476 -2.26 -18.01 -15.81
C PRO A 476 -3.70 -17.92 -15.27
N ARG A 477 -4.35 -19.07 -15.06
CA ARG A 477 -5.71 -19.13 -14.49
C ARG A 477 -5.71 -18.71 -13.02
N LEU A 478 -4.74 -19.18 -12.25
CA LEU A 478 -4.58 -18.79 -10.84
C LEU A 478 -4.36 -17.28 -10.71
N LEU A 479 -3.51 -16.69 -11.54
CA LEU A 479 -3.23 -15.26 -11.54
C LEU A 479 -4.47 -14.42 -11.88
N ARG A 480 -5.35 -14.91 -12.78
CA ARG A 480 -6.65 -14.27 -13.03
C ARG A 480 -7.55 -14.24 -11.80
N LEU A 481 -7.55 -15.30 -10.99
CA LEU A 481 -8.30 -15.31 -9.73
C LEU A 481 -7.74 -14.27 -8.74
N PHE A 482 -6.41 -14.11 -8.68
CA PHE A 482 -5.80 -13.02 -7.90
C PHE A 482 -6.21 -11.64 -8.43
N HIS A 483 -6.26 -11.43 -9.74
CA HIS A 483 -6.72 -10.15 -10.30
C HIS A 483 -8.17 -9.86 -9.92
N GLU A 484 -9.05 -10.86 -9.99
CA GLU A 484 -10.45 -10.73 -9.57
C GLU A 484 -10.56 -10.41 -8.07
N PHE A 485 -9.78 -11.10 -7.24
CA PHE A 485 -9.66 -10.84 -5.81
C PHE A 485 -9.21 -9.41 -5.51
N PHE A 486 -8.13 -8.93 -6.15
CA PHE A 486 -7.67 -7.56 -5.98
C PHE A 486 -8.68 -6.53 -6.49
N ALA A 487 -9.36 -6.81 -7.61
CA ALA A 487 -10.40 -5.92 -8.13
C ALA A 487 -11.59 -5.78 -7.17
N LYS A 488 -12.03 -6.88 -6.53
CA LYS A 488 -13.09 -6.85 -5.51
C LYS A 488 -12.65 -6.06 -4.27
N ILE A 489 -11.39 -6.19 -3.84
CA ILE A 489 -10.87 -5.52 -2.64
C ILE A 489 -10.52 -4.04 -2.87
N ALA A 490 -10.15 -3.65 -4.10
CA ALA A 490 -9.85 -2.27 -4.45
C ALA A 490 -11.04 -1.30 -4.25
N VAL A 491 -12.27 -1.82 -4.16
CA VAL A 491 -13.45 -1.00 -3.79
C VAL A 491 -13.39 -0.51 -2.35
N HIS A 492 -12.76 -1.29 -1.46
CA HIS A 492 -12.69 -1.03 -0.03
C HIS A 492 -11.34 -0.45 0.41
N THR A 493 -10.34 -0.39 -0.49
CA THR A 493 -8.93 -0.20 -0.15
C THR A 493 -8.15 0.48 -1.28
N ASP A 494 -6.94 0.96 -0.98
CA ASP A 494 -6.00 1.48 -1.97
C ASP A 494 -5.12 0.36 -2.59
N THR A 495 -5.59 -0.90 -2.64
CA THR A 495 -4.86 -1.98 -3.29
C THR A 495 -4.84 -1.75 -4.80
N VAL A 496 -3.64 -1.64 -5.37
CA VAL A 496 -3.43 -1.37 -6.79
C VAL A 496 -2.49 -2.44 -7.34
N TYR A 497 -2.87 -3.02 -8.47
CA TYR A 497 -2.04 -3.95 -9.22
C TYR A 497 -1.98 -3.51 -10.69
N ILE A 498 -0.97 -2.69 -11.00
CA ILE A 498 -0.74 -2.14 -12.34
C ILE A 498 0.76 -2.33 -12.66
N SER A 499 1.12 -2.36 -13.95
CA SER A 499 2.51 -2.46 -14.40
C SER A 499 3.44 -1.40 -13.80
N THR A 500 2.92 -0.20 -13.52
CA THR A 500 3.67 0.95 -13.00
C THR A 500 3.74 1.01 -11.48
N TYR A 501 2.75 0.44 -10.79
CA TYR A 501 2.66 0.49 -9.33
C TYR A 501 1.90 -0.72 -8.80
N GLN A 502 2.48 -1.34 -7.77
CA GLN A 502 1.89 -2.47 -7.05
C GLN A 502 1.85 -2.10 -5.57
N SER A 503 0.69 -2.28 -4.94
CA SER A 503 0.58 -2.06 -3.50
C SER A 503 1.37 -3.13 -2.73
N PRO A 504 1.90 -2.80 -1.55
CA PRO A 504 2.73 -3.72 -0.78
C PRO A 504 2.00 -5.02 -0.43
N GLU A 505 0.67 -4.97 -0.21
CA GLU A 505 -0.18 -6.13 0.04
C GLU A 505 -0.19 -7.08 -1.16
N THR A 506 -0.39 -6.55 -2.37
CA THR A 506 -0.39 -7.35 -3.59
C THR A 506 0.97 -7.98 -3.84
N VAL A 507 2.07 -7.24 -3.63
CA VAL A 507 3.43 -7.76 -3.77
C VAL A 507 3.67 -8.92 -2.80
N LEU A 508 3.27 -8.77 -1.54
CA LEU A 508 3.44 -9.82 -0.52
C LEU A 508 2.67 -11.09 -0.89
N VAL A 509 1.41 -10.94 -1.31
CA VAL A 509 0.54 -12.05 -1.70
C VAL A 509 1.07 -12.76 -2.93
N LEU A 510 1.44 -12.05 -4.00
CA LEU A 510 2.00 -12.68 -5.20
C LEU A 510 3.37 -13.31 -4.95
N ARG A 511 4.17 -12.74 -4.04
CA ARG A 511 5.43 -13.36 -3.61
C ARG A 511 5.23 -14.71 -2.94
N SER A 512 4.14 -14.89 -2.19
CA SER A 512 3.82 -16.17 -1.53
C SER A 512 3.61 -17.33 -2.51
N ILE A 513 3.21 -17.04 -3.75
CA ILE A 513 2.97 -18.02 -4.82
C ILE A 513 4.10 -18.07 -5.87
N SER A 514 5.19 -17.31 -5.68
CA SER A 514 6.29 -17.19 -6.65
C SER A 514 6.94 -18.52 -7.07
N ASN A 515 6.85 -19.55 -6.23
CA ASN A 515 7.29 -20.91 -6.58
C ASN A 515 6.45 -21.51 -7.72
N ILE A 516 5.13 -21.24 -7.76
CA ILE A 516 4.25 -21.70 -8.84
C ILE A 516 4.58 -20.96 -10.14
N GLU A 517 4.80 -19.65 -10.06
CA GLU A 517 5.25 -18.84 -11.20
C GLU A 517 6.58 -19.38 -11.75
N SER A 518 7.55 -19.66 -10.88
CA SER A 518 8.84 -20.21 -11.28
C SER A 518 8.70 -21.56 -11.99
N LEU A 519 7.76 -22.41 -11.56
CA LEU A 519 7.44 -23.67 -12.24
C LEU A 519 6.81 -23.44 -13.62
N TYR A 520 5.91 -22.47 -13.75
CA TYR A 520 5.32 -22.09 -15.03
C TYR A 520 6.38 -21.56 -16.01
N LEU A 521 7.24 -20.65 -15.56
CA LEU A 521 8.33 -20.06 -16.36
C LEU A 521 9.36 -21.12 -16.77
N SER A 522 9.73 -22.04 -15.87
CA SER A 522 10.58 -23.18 -16.19
C SER A 522 9.97 -24.09 -17.27
N ARG A 523 8.65 -24.32 -17.22
CA ARG A 523 7.95 -25.09 -18.25
C ARG A 523 7.88 -24.36 -19.58
N SER A 524 7.60 -23.07 -19.59
CA SER A 524 7.61 -22.26 -20.81
C SER A 524 8.99 -22.29 -21.46
N THR A 525 10.05 -22.15 -20.65
CA THR A 525 11.45 -22.34 -21.10
C THR A 525 11.66 -23.71 -21.73
N ASN A 526 11.21 -24.78 -21.08
CA ASN A 526 11.36 -26.14 -21.60
C ASN A 526 10.57 -26.38 -22.89
N LYS A 527 9.35 -25.85 -23.02
CA LYS A 527 8.56 -25.95 -24.25
C LYS A 527 9.21 -25.23 -25.41
N LEU A 528 9.74 -24.03 -25.18
CA LEU A 528 10.49 -23.30 -26.21
C LEU A 528 11.78 -24.05 -26.57
N ASN A 529 12.50 -24.58 -25.59
CA ASN A 529 13.68 -25.41 -25.83
C ASN A 529 13.35 -26.68 -26.62
N GLU A 530 12.21 -27.32 -26.36
CA GLU A 530 11.72 -28.46 -27.12
C GLU A 530 11.36 -28.06 -28.55
N ALA A 531 10.64 -26.94 -28.75
CA ALA A 531 10.32 -26.42 -30.08
C ALA A 531 11.59 -26.12 -30.89
N VAL A 532 12.62 -25.53 -30.26
CA VAL A 532 13.94 -25.36 -30.87
C VAL A 532 14.60 -26.71 -31.13
N GLY A 533 14.57 -27.65 -30.18
CA GLY A 533 15.11 -28.99 -30.36
C GLY A 533 14.50 -29.73 -31.55
N GLN A 534 13.19 -29.63 -31.71
CA GLN A 534 12.44 -30.23 -32.82
C GLN A 534 12.80 -29.58 -34.16
N ALA A 535 12.86 -28.24 -34.20
CA ALA A 535 13.25 -27.51 -35.41
C ALA A 535 14.65 -27.90 -35.91
N PHE A 536 15.59 -28.15 -35.00
CA PHE A 536 16.99 -28.48 -35.33
C PHE A 536 17.30 -30.00 -35.28
N SER A 537 16.29 -30.86 -35.13
CA SER A 537 16.47 -32.30 -34.92
C SER A 537 17.17 -33.01 -36.09
N GLY A 538 17.02 -32.50 -37.32
CA GLY A 538 17.64 -33.06 -38.53
C GLY A 538 19.13 -32.74 -38.71
N GLY A 539 19.70 -31.84 -37.89
CA GLY A 539 21.11 -31.46 -37.95
C GLY A 539 21.55 -31.01 -39.35
N VAL A 540 22.79 -31.35 -39.73
CA VAL A 540 23.37 -30.98 -41.05
C VAL A 540 22.69 -31.70 -42.22
N ARG A 541 22.06 -32.86 -41.99
CA ARG A 541 21.43 -33.66 -43.05
C ARG A 541 20.07 -33.11 -43.47
N ALA A 542 19.35 -32.51 -42.53
CA ALA A 542 18.07 -31.87 -42.75
C ALA A 542 17.99 -30.62 -41.85
N PRO A 543 18.65 -29.52 -42.26
CA PRO A 543 18.62 -28.28 -41.50
C PRO A 543 17.21 -27.67 -41.52
N PRO A 544 16.86 -26.81 -40.55
CA PRO A 544 15.56 -26.17 -40.52
C PRO A 544 15.34 -25.28 -41.75
N GLY A 545 14.12 -25.31 -42.28
CA GLY A 545 13.68 -24.50 -43.41
C GLY A 545 12.49 -23.60 -43.07
N SER A 546 11.70 -23.24 -44.08
CA SER A 546 10.59 -22.29 -43.94
C SER A 546 9.50 -22.78 -42.98
N THR A 547 9.17 -24.07 -43.02
CA THR A 547 8.11 -24.67 -42.18
C THR A 547 8.47 -24.62 -40.70
N GLU A 548 9.73 -24.93 -40.38
CA GLU A 548 10.25 -24.93 -39.01
C GLU A 548 10.28 -23.50 -38.47
N GLY A 549 10.67 -22.51 -39.27
CA GLY A 549 10.69 -21.09 -38.85
C GLY A 549 9.28 -20.56 -38.55
N VAL A 550 8.29 -20.97 -39.35
CA VAL A 550 6.88 -20.66 -39.09
C VAL A 550 6.36 -21.33 -37.82
N ASN A 551 6.69 -22.61 -37.61
CA ASN A 551 6.22 -23.34 -36.44
C ASN A 551 6.87 -22.84 -35.15
N LEU A 552 8.14 -22.50 -35.20
CA LEU A 552 8.89 -21.96 -34.07
C LEU A 552 8.38 -20.57 -33.66
N SER A 553 8.22 -19.66 -34.62
CA SER A 553 7.63 -18.34 -34.36
C SER A 553 6.20 -18.45 -33.81
N ARG A 554 5.39 -19.41 -34.29
CA ARG A 554 4.07 -19.70 -33.72
C ARG A 554 4.16 -20.20 -32.28
N ALA A 555 5.11 -21.09 -31.96
CA ALA A 555 5.29 -21.58 -30.59
C ALA A 555 5.65 -20.45 -29.62
N ILE A 556 6.53 -19.53 -30.04
CA ILE A 556 6.88 -18.33 -29.28
C ILE A 556 5.67 -17.41 -29.08
N ALA A 557 4.91 -17.13 -30.15
CA ALA A 557 3.70 -16.32 -30.07
C ALA A 557 2.66 -16.93 -29.13
N ASN A 558 2.43 -18.25 -29.20
CA ASN A 558 1.48 -18.95 -28.32
C ASN A 558 1.84 -18.84 -26.83
N GLU A 559 3.14 -18.90 -26.49
CA GLU A 559 3.59 -18.75 -25.10
C GLU A 559 3.43 -17.29 -24.62
N LEU A 560 3.70 -16.30 -25.47
CA LEU A 560 3.44 -14.89 -25.18
C LEU A 560 1.93 -14.62 -25.02
N ASP A 561 1.09 -15.18 -25.89
CA ASP A 561 -0.37 -15.02 -25.85
C ASP A 561 -0.98 -15.61 -24.57
N ALA A 562 -0.44 -16.74 -24.09
CA ALA A 562 -0.87 -17.36 -22.84
C ALA A 562 -0.66 -16.44 -21.61
N ALA A 563 0.34 -15.55 -21.68
CA ALA A 563 0.68 -14.59 -20.63
C ALA A 563 0.13 -13.17 -20.88
N ARG A 564 -0.41 -12.89 -22.07
CA ARG A 564 -0.76 -11.53 -22.54
C ARG A 564 -1.69 -10.73 -21.64
N PHE A 565 -2.55 -11.40 -20.86
CA PHE A 565 -3.51 -10.75 -19.98
C PHE A 565 -2.86 -10.05 -18.77
N ASP A 566 -1.63 -10.44 -18.39
CA ASP A 566 -0.89 -9.84 -17.27
C ASP A 566 0.43 -9.20 -17.76
N PRO A 567 0.63 -7.89 -17.56
CA PRO A 567 1.82 -7.18 -18.06
C PRO A 567 3.16 -7.68 -17.50
N LEU A 568 3.18 -8.16 -16.25
CA LEU A 568 4.42 -8.62 -15.61
C LEU A 568 4.80 -10.02 -16.11
N LEU A 569 3.81 -10.91 -16.20
CA LEU A 569 3.97 -12.28 -16.67
C LEU A 569 4.38 -12.31 -18.15
N VAL A 570 3.73 -11.52 -19.02
CA VAL A 570 4.13 -11.45 -20.44
C VAL A 570 5.55 -10.88 -20.58
N GLY A 571 5.93 -9.93 -19.72
CA GLY A 571 7.31 -9.43 -19.66
C GLY A 571 8.32 -10.51 -19.24
N ALA A 572 7.97 -11.38 -18.28
CA ALA A 572 8.80 -12.51 -17.88
C ALA A 572 8.93 -13.55 -19.01
N VAL A 573 7.82 -13.89 -19.69
CA VAL A 573 7.83 -14.82 -20.83
C VAL A 573 8.61 -14.22 -22.02
N ALA A 574 8.52 -12.91 -22.27
CA ALA A 574 9.31 -12.23 -23.28
C ALA A 574 10.83 -12.35 -23.04
N LYS A 575 11.28 -12.28 -21.78
CA LYS A 575 12.70 -12.52 -21.45
C LYS A 575 13.13 -13.96 -21.77
N ILE A 576 12.25 -14.94 -21.52
CA ILE A 576 12.49 -16.34 -21.88
C ILE A 576 12.56 -16.49 -23.40
N ALA A 577 11.63 -15.88 -24.14
CA ALA A 577 11.64 -15.89 -25.59
C ALA A 577 12.92 -15.24 -26.15
N SER A 578 13.39 -14.13 -25.57
CA SER A 578 14.67 -13.52 -25.93
C SER A 578 15.85 -14.47 -25.73
N SER A 579 15.91 -15.19 -24.61
CA SER A 579 16.95 -16.21 -24.39
C SER A 579 16.86 -17.36 -25.40
N SER A 580 15.64 -17.72 -25.82
CA SER A 580 15.42 -18.71 -26.87
C SER A 580 15.92 -18.22 -28.24
N PHE A 581 15.76 -16.92 -28.54
CA PHE A 581 16.30 -16.31 -29.76
C PHE A 581 17.81 -16.47 -29.86
N ASP A 582 18.54 -16.19 -28.77
CA ASP A 582 20.00 -16.35 -28.75
C ASP A 582 20.41 -17.81 -28.99
N MET A 583 19.67 -18.77 -28.41
CA MET A 583 19.92 -20.19 -28.65
C MET A 583 19.65 -20.59 -30.11
N ILE A 584 18.57 -20.08 -30.72
CA ILE A 584 18.22 -20.34 -32.13
C ILE A 584 19.31 -19.80 -33.05
N LEU A 585 19.75 -18.56 -32.82
CA LEU A 585 20.77 -17.90 -33.63
C LEU A 585 22.11 -18.63 -33.51
N SER A 586 22.54 -18.99 -32.30
CA SER A 586 23.76 -19.77 -32.07
C SER A 586 23.73 -21.13 -32.78
N ARG A 587 22.61 -21.87 -32.69
CA ARG A 587 22.47 -23.16 -33.40
C ARG A 587 22.48 -22.99 -34.92
N THR A 588 21.84 -21.93 -35.43
CA THR A 588 21.85 -21.62 -36.86
C THR A 588 23.25 -21.30 -37.35
N GLU A 589 24.01 -20.49 -36.62
CA GLU A 589 25.39 -20.15 -36.95
C GLU A 589 26.30 -21.38 -36.97
N ASN A 590 26.11 -22.33 -36.05
CA ASN A 590 26.88 -23.56 -36.00
C ASN A 590 26.61 -24.51 -37.17
N LEU A 591 25.43 -24.43 -37.80
CA LEU A 591 25.09 -25.23 -38.99
C LEU A 591 25.43 -24.54 -40.31
N ALA A 592 25.71 -23.23 -40.28
CA ALA A 592 26.02 -22.45 -41.47
C ALA A 592 27.37 -22.86 -42.08
N SER A 593 27.36 -23.18 -43.37
CA SER A 593 28.58 -23.54 -44.11
C SER A 593 29.28 -22.29 -44.65
N ARG A 594 30.57 -22.11 -44.33
CA ARG A 594 31.40 -20.98 -44.80
C ARG A 594 32.50 -21.38 -45.78
N ASP A 595 32.52 -22.65 -46.17
CA ASP A 595 33.53 -23.20 -47.06
C ASP A 595 33.40 -22.67 -48.50
N ARG A 596 34.49 -22.76 -49.27
CA ARG A 596 34.50 -22.34 -50.67
C ARG A 596 33.42 -23.01 -51.53
N SER A 597 33.04 -24.25 -51.20
CA SER A 597 31.99 -25.01 -51.90
C SER A 597 30.57 -24.42 -51.71
N ALA A 598 30.36 -23.56 -50.71
CA ALA A 598 29.12 -22.82 -50.54
C ALA A 598 28.98 -21.69 -51.57
N PHE A 599 30.10 -21.19 -52.12
CA PHE A 599 30.13 -20.00 -52.98
C PHE A 599 30.70 -20.24 -54.38
N THR A 600 30.99 -21.51 -54.72
CA THR A 600 31.48 -21.88 -56.06
C THR A 600 30.40 -22.67 -56.80
N PHE A 601 30.16 -22.36 -58.07
CA PHE A 601 29.04 -22.90 -58.84
C PHE A 601 29.52 -23.86 -59.94
N VAL A 602 29.95 -25.06 -59.51
CA VAL A 602 30.44 -26.13 -60.38
C VAL A 602 29.38 -27.23 -60.49
N GLY A 603 29.16 -27.71 -61.72
CA GLY A 603 28.23 -28.80 -61.99
C GLY A 603 26.80 -28.34 -62.32
N PRO A 604 25.90 -29.30 -62.58
CA PRO A 604 24.54 -29.01 -63.05
C PRO A 604 23.54 -28.68 -61.93
N THR A 605 23.89 -28.91 -60.66
CA THR A 605 22.99 -28.72 -59.50
C THR A 605 23.70 -27.96 -58.38
N ALA A 606 22.93 -27.32 -57.50
CA ALA A 606 23.47 -26.66 -56.32
C ALA A 606 24.17 -27.66 -55.38
N SER A 607 25.26 -27.22 -54.76
CA SER A 607 26.01 -28.03 -53.80
C SER A 607 25.20 -28.27 -52.51
N PRO A 608 25.46 -29.36 -51.76
CA PRO A 608 24.82 -29.58 -50.47
C PRO A 608 25.00 -28.42 -49.49
N GLN A 609 26.16 -27.74 -49.52
CA GLN A 609 26.43 -26.55 -48.70
C GLN A 609 25.57 -25.36 -49.11
N GLN A 610 25.32 -25.15 -50.41
CA GLN A 610 24.42 -24.11 -50.92
C GLN A 610 22.98 -24.38 -50.49
N ILE A 611 22.52 -25.63 -50.62
CA ILE A 611 21.17 -26.04 -50.20
C ILE A 611 20.99 -25.83 -48.70
N ASN A 612 21.96 -26.25 -47.88
CA ASN A 612 21.94 -26.05 -46.44
C ASN A 612 21.82 -24.57 -46.05
N ASN A 613 22.68 -23.71 -46.60
CA ASN A 613 22.60 -22.27 -46.32
C ASN A 613 21.28 -21.64 -46.80
N GLY A 614 20.74 -22.09 -47.93
CA GLY A 614 19.43 -21.66 -48.43
C GLY A 614 18.28 -22.02 -47.48
N GLN A 615 18.29 -23.23 -46.93
CA GLN A 615 17.31 -23.67 -45.94
C GLN A 615 17.42 -22.85 -44.64
N LEU A 616 18.63 -22.67 -44.10
CA LEU A 616 18.86 -21.86 -42.91
C LEU A 616 18.46 -20.38 -43.10
N ALA A 617 18.76 -19.79 -44.25
CA ALA A 617 18.34 -18.44 -44.58
C ALA A 617 16.81 -18.33 -44.67
N SER A 618 16.14 -19.31 -45.27
CA SER A 618 14.67 -19.38 -45.33
C SER A 618 14.05 -19.49 -43.94
N PHE A 619 14.64 -20.31 -43.07
CA PHE A 619 14.24 -20.45 -41.67
C PHE A 619 14.33 -19.12 -40.91
N LEU A 620 15.46 -18.41 -41.01
CA LEU A 620 15.65 -17.12 -40.36
C LEU A 620 14.69 -16.06 -40.90
N TYR A 621 14.52 -15.99 -42.22
CA TYR A 621 13.62 -15.03 -42.87
C TYR A 621 12.16 -15.19 -42.41
N HIS A 622 11.65 -16.42 -42.41
CA HIS A 622 10.27 -16.67 -41.98
C HIS A 622 10.07 -16.50 -40.47
N SER A 623 11.10 -16.77 -39.67
CA SER A 623 11.10 -16.47 -38.24
C SER A 623 11.03 -14.96 -38.02
N TRP A 624 11.92 -14.18 -38.66
CA TRP A 624 11.94 -12.72 -38.57
C TRP A 624 10.63 -12.07 -39.04
N THR A 625 10.10 -12.48 -40.20
CA THR A 625 8.89 -11.88 -40.79
C THR A 625 7.66 -12.06 -39.88
N ARG A 626 7.59 -13.15 -39.11
CA ARG A 626 6.50 -13.38 -38.15
C ARG A 626 6.76 -12.70 -36.81
N LEU A 627 7.97 -12.79 -36.29
CA LEU A 627 8.33 -12.18 -35.00
C LEU A 627 8.30 -10.65 -35.06
N SER A 628 8.64 -10.05 -36.21
CA SER A 628 8.53 -8.59 -36.40
C SER A 628 7.11 -8.06 -36.26
N LYS A 629 6.08 -8.85 -36.64
CA LYS A 629 4.67 -8.48 -36.48
C LYS A 629 4.19 -8.44 -35.02
N LEU A 630 4.94 -9.04 -34.09
CA LEU A 630 4.63 -8.94 -32.67
C LEU A 630 4.69 -7.48 -32.16
N GLY A 631 5.38 -6.58 -32.87
CA GLY A 631 5.39 -5.15 -32.55
C GLY A 631 4.02 -4.48 -32.71
N ASP A 632 3.17 -5.01 -33.58
CA ASP A 632 1.81 -4.48 -33.79
C ASP A 632 0.81 -5.04 -32.75
N GLU A 633 1.14 -6.18 -32.12
CA GLU A 633 0.21 -6.94 -31.26
C GLU A 633 0.45 -6.72 -29.75
N TYR A 634 1.67 -6.33 -29.36
CA TYR A 634 2.11 -6.23 -27.97
C TYR A 634 2.54 -4.80 -27.60
N PRO A 635 2.44 -4.40 -26.30
CA PRO A 635 2.92 -3.09 -25.85
C PRO A 635 4.42 -2.88 -26.07
N ASP A 636 4.84 -1.63 -26.25
CA ASP A 636 6.24 -1.24 -26.47
C ASP A 636 7.20 -1.77 -25.40
N SER A 637 6.76 -1.85 -24.14
CA SER A 637 7.57 -2.38 -23.03
C SER A 637 7.93 -3.86 -23.21
N VAL A 638 7.03 -4.64 -23.82
CA VAL A 638 7.22 -6.08 -24.08
C VAL A 638 8.01 -6.25 -25.37
N TYR A 639 7.62 -5.54 -26.43
CA TYR A 639 8.31 -5.60 -27.71
C TYR A 639 9.77 -5.13 -27.60
N GLY A 640 10.04 -4.10 -26.79
CA GLY A 640 11.39 -3.60 -26.53
C GLY A 640 12.34 -4.67 -25.96
N ILE A 641 11.83 -5.67 -25.22
CA ILE A 641 12.64 -6.81 -24.74
C ILE A 641 13.04 -7.73 -25.91
N LEU A 642 12.14 -7.92 -26.88
CA LEU A 642 12.31 -8.84 -28.01
C LEU A 642 13.04 -8.21 -29.20
N GLN A 643 12.97 -6.88 -29.33
CA GLN A 643 13.39 -6.12 -30.51
C GLN A 643 14.82 -6.43 -30.94
N GLN A 644 15.77 -6.46 -30.00
CA GLN A 644 17.17 -6.71 -30.32
C GLN A 644 17.38 -8.12 -30.89
N GLY A 645 16.72 -9.13 -30.32
CA GLY A 645 16.80 -10.50 -30.82
C GLY A 645 16.17 -10.64 -32.21
N ILE A 646 15.01 -9.99 -32.44
CA ILE A 646 14.33 -9.98 -33.75
C ILE A 646 15.22 -9.32 -34.82
N GLN A 647 15.88 -8.20 -34.51
CA GLN A 647 16.83 -7.58 -35.44
C GLN A 647 18.04 -8.49 -35.73
N ASN A 648 18.50 -9.28 -34.74
CA ASN A 648 19.59 -10.23 -34.96
C ASN A 648 19.17 -11.36 -35.91
N PHE A 649 17.90 -11.82 -35.92
CA PHE A 649 17.41 -12.75 -36.95
C PHE A 649 17.57 -12.19 -38.37
N TYR A 650 17.20 -10.93 -38.58
CA TYR A 650 17.35 -10.27 -39.89
C TYR A 650 18.82 -10.16 -40.30
N ARG A 651 19.67 -9.67 -39.40
CA ARG A 651 21.12 -9.55 -39.65
C ARG A 651 21.78 -10.91 -39.95
N SER A 652 21.40 -11.96 -39.23
CA SER A 652 21.93 -13.31 -39.48
C SER A 652 21.41 -13.89 -40.80
N TYR A 653 20.19 -13.55 -41.21
CA TYR A 653 19.67 -13.87 -42.54
C TYR A 653 20.48 -13.18 -43.65
N GLU A 654 20.73 -11.88 -43.54
CA GLU A 654 21.54 -11.12 -44.52
C GLU A 654 22.95 -11.68 -44.61
N ARG A 655 23.59 -12.00 -43.46
CA ARG A 655 24.91 -12.63 -43.41
C ARG A 655 24.99 -13.98 -44.15
N LEU A 656 23.89 -14.71 -44.30
CA LEU A 656 23.83 -15.94 -45.09
C LEU A 656 23.53 -15.69 -46.58
N ALA A 657 22.72 -14.68 -46.88
CA ALA A 657 22.29 -14.39 -48.25
C ALA A 657 23.32 -13.56 -49.05
N ASP A 658 23.90 -12.52 -48.44
CA ASP A 658 24.76 -11.56 -49.16
C ASP A 658 26.00 -12.18 -49.80
N PRO A 659 26.75 -13.08 -49.14
CA PRO A 659 27.91 -13.71 -49.77
C PRO A 659 27.53 -14.57 -50.99
N MET A 660 26.34 -15.18 -50.98
CA MET A 660 25.81 -15.94 -52.13
C MET A 660 25.51 -14.99 -53.29
N LEU A 661 24.81 -13.90 -53.03
CA LEU A 661 24.48 -12.90 -54.06
C LEU A 661 25.73 -12.25 -54.65
N ALA A 662 26.73 -11.96 -53.81
CA ALA A 662 28.03 -11.46 -54.27
C ALA A 662 28.76 -12.48 -55.16
N ALA A 663 28.73 -13.76 -54.80
CA ALA A 663 29.32 -14.83 -55.61
C ALA A 663 28.62 -14.97 -56.97
N ILE A 664 27.29 -14.89 -57.02
CA ILE A 664 26.51 -14.88 -58.27
C ILE A 664 26.94 -13.72 -59.17
N ARG A 665 26.98 -12.48 -58.62
CA ARG A 665 27.41 -11.30 -59.38
C ARG A 665 28.82 -11.46 -59.93
N ARG A 666 29.75 -11.97 -59.11
CA ARG A 666 31.13 -12.23 -59.52
C ARG A 666 31.22 -13.21 -60.70
N GLU A 667 30.52 -14.35 -60.64
CA GLU A 667 30.55 -15.31 -61.76
C GLU A 667 29.96 -14.73 -63.04
N LEU A 668 28.82 -14.03 -62.95
CA LEU A 668 28.23 -13.38 -64.11
C LEU A 668 29.17 -12.34 -64.73
N SER A 669 29.89 -11.58 -63.89
CA SER A 669 30.91 -10.62 -64.33
C SER A 669 32.07 -11.30 -65.07
N ILE A 670 32.54 -12.46 -64.59
CA ILE A 670 33.61 -13.23 -65.23
C ILE A 670 33.16 -13.68 -66.62
N ILE A 671 31.95 -14.22 -66.75
CA ILE A 671 31.39 -14.67 -68.03
C ILE A 671 31.29 -13.49 -69.00
N ILE A 672 30.76 -12.35 -68.56
CA ILE A 672 30.64 -11.14 -69.39
C ILE A 672 32.03 -10.65 -69.84
N SER A 673 33.04 -10.67 -68.97
CA SER A 673 34.39 -10.22 -69.33
C SER A 673 35.04 -11.04 -70.46
N SER A 674 34.58 -12.28 -70.67
CA SER A 674 35.06 -13.13 -71.76
C SER A 674 34.66 -12.62 -73.16
N LEU A 675 33.76 -11.62 -73.24
CA LEU A 675 33.50 -10.80 -74.43
C LEU A 675 34.80 -10.34 -75.11
N HIS A 676 35.79 -9.90 -74.32
CA HIS A 676 37.06 -9.37 -74.82
C HIS A 676 37.99 -10.41 -75.44
N ARG A 677 37.65 -11.71 -75.35
CA ARG A 677 38.36 -12.78 -76.06
C ARG A 677 37.94 -12.89 -77.53
N ILE A 678 36.84 -12.24 -77.92
CA ILE A 678 36.34 -12.23 -79.30
C ILE A 678 36.95 -11.04 -80.04
N ASP A 679 37.50 -11.30 -81.22
CA ASP A 679 38.03 -10.26 -82.10
C ASP A 679 36.91 -9.67 -82.98
N PHE A 680 36.31 -8.57 -82.50
CA PHE A 680 35.24 -7.84 -83.20
C PHE A 680 35.74 -7.00 -84.38
N GLY A 681 37.05 -6.97 -84.66
CA GLY A 681 37.65 -6.29 -85.80
C GLY A 681 37.66 -7.10 -87.09
N LYS A 682 37.51 -8.43 -87.01
CA LYS A 682 37.58 -9.33 -88.17
C LYS A 682 36.22 -9.50 -88.87
N SER A 683 36.22 -9.54 -90.20
CA SER A 683 35.05 -9.90 -90.99
C SER A 683 34.72 -11.37 -90.80
N VAL A 684 33.51 -11.67 -90.30
CA VAL A 684 33.00 -13.04 -90.22
C VAL A 684 32.66 -13.52 -91.63
N ASP A 685 33.02 -14.78 -91.94
CA ASP A 685 32.76 -15.41 -93.23
C ASP A 685 31.25 -15.40 -93.55
N PRO A 686 30.78 -14.80 -94.67
CA PRO A 686 29.35 -14.65 -94.98
C PRO A 686 28.58 -15.97 -95.08
N LEU A 687 29.28 -17.08 -95.30
CA LEU A 687 28.71 -18.43 -95.37
C LEU A 687 28.39 -19.02 -93.99
N ALA A 688 28.94 -18.46 -92.92
CA ALA A 688 28.68 -18.84 -91.54
C ALA A 688 27.50 -18.06 -90.94
N GLY A 689 26.35 -18.06 -91.63
CA GLY A 689 25.01 -17.64 -91.18
C GLY A 689 24.89 -16.47 -90.19
N MET A 690 24.27 -15.37 -90.62
CA MET A 690 23.72 -14.32 -89.74
C MET A 690 22.97 -14.96 -88.54
N GLY A 691 23.43 -14.70 -87.31
CA GLY A 691 22.73 -15.10 -86.09
C GLY A 691 23.39 -16.19 -85.24
N ARG A 692 24.71 -16.42 -85.35
CA ARG A 692 25.40 -17.22 -84.33
C ARG A 692 25.59 -16.40 -83.05
N SER A 693 24.76 -16.72 -82.05
CA SER A 693 24.96 -16.37 -80.64
C SER A 693 26.40 -16.63 -80.18
N SER A 694 27.03 -15.61 -79.60
CA SER A 694 28.38 -15.70 -79.06
C SER A 694 28.46 -16.74 -77.93
N LEU A 695 29.61 -17.39 -77.76
CA LEU A 695 29.73 -18.46 -76.75
C LEU A 695 29.46 -17.95 -75.32
N TYR A 696 29.91 -16.73 -75.00
CA TYR A 696 29.69 -16.14 -73.68
C TYR A 696 28.23 -15.77 -73.43
N THR A 697 27.44 -15.38 -74.44
CA THR A 697 26.00 -15.08 -74.26
C THR A 697 25.20 -16.35 -74.02
N LYS A 698 25.59 -17.47 -74.66
CA LYS A 698 25.04 -18.79 -74.34
C LYS A 698 25.37 -19.22 -72.91
N GLU A 699 26.65 -19.13 -72.53
CA GLU A 699 27.09 -19.46 -71.16
C GLU A 699 26.39 -18.58 -70.12
N LEU A 700 26.24 -17.28 -70.38
CA LEU A 700 25.51 -16.36 -69.52
C LEU A 700 24.03 -16.77 -69.37
N THR A 701 23.38 -17.14 -70.47
CA THR A 701 21.98 -17.58 -70.47
C THR A 701 21.81 -18.86 -69.66
N GLU A 702 22.68 -19.85 -69.88
CA GLU A 702 22.69 -21.12 -69.14
C GLU A 702 22.94 -20.89 -67.64
N LYS A 703 23.90 -20.03 -67.29
CA LYS A 703 24.22 -19.72 -65.89
C LYS A 703 23.14 -18.91 -65.19
N LEU A 704 22.50 -17.95 -65.85
CA LEU A 704 21.32 -17.26 -65.32
C LEU A 704 20.18 -18.24 -65.06
N SER A 705 19.90 -19.16 -66.00
CA SER A 705 18.91 -20.20 -65.82
C SER A 705 19.25 -21.09 -64.61
N PHE A 706 20.50 -21.54 -64.49
CA PHE A 706 20.99 -22.32 -63.37
C PHE A 706 20.83 -21.59 -62.03
N PHE A 707 21.23 -20.32 -61.93
CA PHE A 707 21.07 -19.55 -60.69
C PHE A 707 19.61 -19.44 -60.27
N LYS A 708 18.70 -19.25 -61.22
CA LYS A 708 17.26 -19.19 -60.94
C LYS A 708 16.71 -20.54 -60.49
N SER A 709 16.96 -21.61 -61.23
CA SER A 709 16.33 -22.91 -61.01
C SER A 709 16.97 -23.71 -59.88
N GLU A 710 18.29 -23.58 -59.66
CA GLU A 710 19.04 -24.44 -58.74
C GLU A 710 19.53 -23.73 -57.49
N VAL A 711 19.87 -22.44 -57.54
CA VAL A 711 20.45 -21.74 -56.38
C VAL A 711 19.39 -20.92 -55.66
N LEU A 712 18.80 -19.92 -56.32
CA LEU A 712 17.81 -19.01 -55.74
C LEU A 712 16.53 -19.75 -55.34
N SER A 713 16.16 -20.82 -56.05
CA SER A 713 14.99 -21.65 -55.71
C SER A 713 15.10 -22.34 -54.34
N LYS A 714 16.32 -22.47 -53.78
CA LYS A 714 16.54 -23.05 -52.44
C LYS A 714 16.30 -22.04 -51.32
N TYR A 715 16.18 -20.76 -51.65
CA TYR A 715 15.86 -19.67 -50.73
C TYR A 715 14.38 -19.33 -50.84
N ASN A 716 13.57 -19.88 -49.92
CA ASN A 716 12.17 -19.55 -49.81
C ASN A 716 12.00 -18.25 -49.00
N VAL A 717 12.14 -17.10 -49.68
CA VAL A 717 12.13 -15.76 -49.08
C VAL A 717 11.03 -14.84 -49.64
N GLY A 718 10.02 -15.41 -50.30
CA GLY A 718 8.88 -14.67 -50.85
C GLY A 718 9.30 -13.53 -51.80
N GLU A 719 8.76 -12.33 -51.58
CA GLU A 719 8.99 -11.15 -52.44
C GLU A 719 10.45 -10.68 -52.47
N VAL A 720 11.26 -11.00 -51.45
CA VAL A 720 12.68 -10.61 -51.42
C VAL A 720 13.46 -11.27 -52.57
N ASN A 721 13.04 -12.47 -53.00
CA ASN A 721 13.68 -13.13 -54.14
C ASN A 721 13.53 -12.32 -55.44
N LYS A 722 12.38 -11.63 -55.63
CA LYS A 722 12.17 -10.75 -56.79
C LYS A 722 13.07 -9.52 -56.74
N LEU A 723 13.32 -8.98 -55.54
CA LEU A 723 14.27 -7.88 -55.34
C LEU A 723 15.71 -8.32 -55.67
N TRP A 724 16.10 -9.54 -55.28
CA TRP A 724 17.40 -10.11 -55.62
C TRP A 724 17.56 -10.29 -57.13
N ILE A 725 16.58 -10.88 -57.79
CA ILE A 725 16.56 -11.05 -59.26
C ILE A 725 16.70 -9.69 -59.95
N THR A 726 15.91 -8.70 -59.52
CA THR A 726 15.97 -7.33 -60.09
C THR A 726 17.35 -6.70 -59.89
N SER A 727 17.95 -6.85 -58.70
CA SER A 727 19.30 -6.36 -58.40
C SER A 727 20.37 -7.04 -59.27
N ILE A 728 20.28 -8.35 -59.45
CA ILE A 728 21.21 -9.11 -60.32
C ILE A 728 21.08 -8.65 -61.76
N VAL A 729 19.86 -8.45 -62.26
CA VAL A 729 19.61 -7.99 -63.63
C VAL A 729 20.20 -6.59 -63.86
N LYS A 730 19.98 -5.65 -62.93
CA LYS A 730 20.60 -4.31 -62.99
C LYS A 730 22.12 -4.39 -63.06
N TYR A 731 22.72 -5.23 -62.20
CA TYR A 731 24.16 -5.45 -62.18
C TYR A 731 24.67 -6.03 -63.51
N VAL A 732 23.99 -7.03 -64.07
CA VAL A 732 24.37 -7.65 -65.35
C VAL A 732 24.29 -6.64 -66.49
N ILE A 733 23.22 -5.83 -66.56
CA ILE A 733 23.09 -4.80 -67.61
C ILE A 733 24.21 -3.77 -67.50
N LYS A 734 24.45 -3.23 -66.29
CA LYS A 734 25.53 -2.25 -66.06
C LYS A 734 26.90 -2.81 -66.45
N THR A 735 27.21 -4.01 -65.97
CA THR A 735 28.49 -4.69 -66.24
C THR A 735 28.66 -5.00 -67.72
N PHE A 736 27.62 -5.54 -68.38
CA PHE A 736 27.63 -5.83 -69.80
C PHE A 736 27.83 -4.56 -70.64
N LEU A 737 27.13 -3.48 -70.32
CA LEU A 737 27.26 -2.22 -71.03
C LEU A 737 28.66 -1.60 -70.90
N LEU A 738 29.25 -1.65 -69.71
CA LEU A 738 30.63 -1.20 -69.50
C LEU A 738 31.62 -2.03 -70.33
N HIS A 739 31.54 -3.36 -70.29
CA HIS A 739 32.39 -4.22 -71.13
C HIS A 739 32.16 -4.00 -72.63
N ALA A 740 30.92 -3.90 -73.08
CA ALA A 740 30.57 -3.66 -74.48
C ALA A 740 31.07 -2.31 -75.00
N SER A 741 31.09 -1.28 -74.14
CA SER A 741 31.54 0.07 -74.51
C SER A 741 33.04 0.20 -74.74
N ILE A 742 33.86 -0.73 -74.22
CA ILE A 742 35.33 -0.71 -74.33
C ILE A 742 35.88 -1.77 -75.29
N VAL A 743 35.03 -2.42 -76.09
CA VAL A 743 35.45 -3.42 -77.09
C VAL A 743 36.25 -2.73 -78.20
N LYS A 744 37.53 -3.09 -78.35
CA LYS A 744 38.42 -2.58 -79.40
C LYS A 744 39.39 -3.70 -79.85
N PRO A 745 39.55 -3.98 -81.15
CA PRO A 745 38.98 -3.30 -82.33
C PRO A 745 37.50 -3.64 -82.59
N LEU A 746 36.76 -2.72 -83.22
CA LEU A 746 35.33 -2.86 -83.53
C LEU A 746 35.04 -2.53 -85.01
N GLY A 747 34.82 -3.55 -85.84
CA GLY A 747 34.46 -3.43 -87.26
C GLY A 747 32.95 -3.46 -87.51
N GLU A 748 32.51 -3.31 -88.78
CA GLU A 748 31.08 -3.32 -89.16
C GLU A 748 30.39 -4.65 -88.84
N SER A 749 31.03 -5.79 -89.16
CA SER A 749 30.57 -7.12 -88.76
C SER A 749 30.50 -7.27 -87.24
N GLY A 750 31.48 -6.71 -86.52
CA GLY A 750 31.52 -6.72 -85.06
C GLY A 750 30.37 -5.93 -84.42
N LYS A 751 30.00 -4.78 -84.99
CA LYS A 751 28.83 -3.99 -84.54
C LYS A 751 27.52 -4.78 -84.68
N LEU A 752 27.34 -5.50 -85.80
CA LEU A 752 26.18 -6.36 -86.01
C LEU A 752 26.17 -7.54 -85.03
N GLN A 753 27.32 -8.18 -84.80
CA GLN A 753 27.45 -9.25 -83.81
C GLN A 753 27.12 -8.78 -82.40
N LEU A 754 27.65 -7.62 -81.97
CA LEU A 754 27.37 -7.04 -80.65
C LEU A 754 25.89 -6.65 -80.48
N THR A 755 25.22 -6.26 -81.57
CA THR A 755 23.77 -5.99 -81.56
C THR A 755 22.96 -7.29 -81.40
N SER A 756 23.41 -8.39 -82.01
CA SER A 756 22.85 -9.74 -81.79
C SER A 756 23.04 -10.17 -80.34
N ASP A 757 24.25 -10.03 -79.81
CA ASP A 757 24.56 -10.34 -78.41
C ASP A 757 23.71 -9.52 -77.42
N MET A 758 23.54 -8.22 -77.65
CA MET A 758 22.64 -7.36 -76.86
C MET A 758 21.19 -7.85 -76.87
N THR A 759 20.75 -8.47 -77.97
CA THR A 759 19.40 -9.01 -78.11
C THR A 759 19.27 -10.32 -77.33
N GLU A 760 20.29 -11.16 -77.35
CA GLU A 760 20.35 -12.39 -76.57
C GLU A 760 20.43 -12.12 -75.06
N VAL A 761 21.26 -11.18 -74.63
CA VAL A 761 21.33 -10.74 -73.23
C VAL A 761 19.97 -10.19 -72.77
N GLU A 762 19.31 -9.37 -73.60
CA GLU A 762 17.95 -8.88 -73.32
C GLU A 762 16.96 -10.05 -73.14
N PHE A 763 16.97 -11.04 -74.03
CA PHE A 763 16.10 -12.22 -73.92
C PHE A 763 16.42 -13.07 -72.68
N ALA A 764 17.70 -13.30 -72.39
CA ALA A 764 18.15 -14.07 -71.24
C ALA A 764 17.73 -13.42 -69.91
N LEU A 765 17.90 -12.10 -69.80
CA LEU A 765 17.46 -11.35 -68.63
C LEU A 765 15.93 -11.35 -68.48
N ASN A 766 15.19 -11.29 -69.59
CA ASN A 766 13.73 -11.35 -69.56
C ASN A 766 13.26 -12.71 -69.05
N ALA A 767 13.86 -13.80 -69.55
CA ALA A 767 13.60 -15.15 -69.06
C ALA A 767 13.98 -15.32 -67.57
N PHE A 768 15.06 -14.67 -67.12
CA PHE A 768 15.48 -14.68 -65.73
C PHE A 768 14.49 -13.96 -64.80
N MET A 769 13.83 -12.90 -65.25
CA MET A 769 12.82 -12.16 -64.45
C MET A 769 11.45 -12.86 -64.34
N VAL A 770 11.03 -13.63 -65.35
CA VAL A 770 9.66 -14.19 -65.40
C VAL A 770 9.51 -15.42 -64.51
N ASP A 771 8.79 -15.33 -63.38
CA ASP A 771 8.60 -16.44 -62.42
C ASP A 771 7.93 -17.70 -63.01
N SER A 772 7.06 -17.54 -64.02
CA SER A 772 6.43 -18.64 -64.72
C SER A 772 5.97 -18.20 -66.12
N PRO A 773 6.15 -19.00 -67.18
CA PRO A 773 5.81 -18.60 -68.55
C PRO A 773 4.32 -18.29 -68.79
N GLN A 774 3.43 -18.62 -67.82
CA GLN A 774 2.00 -18.32 -67.88
C GLN A 774 1.62 -16.98 -67.22
N ASN A 775 2.42 -16.43 -66.31
CA ASN A 775 2.14 -15.15 -65.64
C ASN A 775 2.82 -13.99 -66.38
N LYS A 776 2.19 -13.52 -67.46
CA LYS A 776 2.66 -12.37 -68.26
C LYS A 776 2.56 -11.01 -67.54
N SER A 777 2.06 -10.95 -66.31
CA SER A 777 1.85 -9.70 -65.55
C SER A 777 2.95 -9.34 -64.56
N ALA A 778 4.01 -10.15 -64.39
CA ALA A 778 5.19 -9.69 -63.66
C ALA A 778 5.99 -8.75 -64.57
N GLY A 779 6.17 -7.49 -64.15
CA GLY A 779 6.75 -6.42 -64.96
C GLY A 779 8.01 -6.85 -65.71
N GLY A 780 7.99 -6.70 -67.03
CA GLY A 780 9.14 -7.01 -67.90
C GLY A 780 10.34 -6.12 -67.60
N LEU A 781 11.38 -6.20 -68.44
CA LEU A 781 12.60 -5.39 -68.29
C LEU A 781 12.32 -3.87 -68.18
N GLU A 782 11.16 -3.40 -68.65
CA GLU A 782 10.73 -2.01 -68.49
C GLU A 782 10.66 -1.56 -67.01
N SER A 783 10.39 -2.48 -66.09
CA SER A 783 10.36 -2.22 -64.64
C SER A 783 11.72 -1.91 -64.02
N ILE A 784 12.82 -2.25 -64.72
CA ILE A 784 14.20 -1.98 -64.28
C ILE A 784 14.50 -0.47 -64.31
N GLY A 785 13.93 0.24 -65.29
CA GLY A 785 14.08 1.69 -65.46
C GLY A 785 15.27 2.09 -66.33
N SER A 786 16.18 2.90 -65.77
CA SER A 786 17.29 3.58 -66.48
C SER A 786 18.27 2.63 -67.14
N GLU A 787 18.63 1.53 -66.49
CA GLU A 787 19.65 0.59 -66.94
C GLU A 787 19.17 -0.14 -68.21
N TYR A 788 17.89 -0.53 -68.25
CA TYR A 788 17.31 -1.12 -69.45
C TYR A 788 17.16 -0.10 -70.59
N LYS A 789 16.81 1.15 -70.28
CA LYS A 789 16.82 2.24 -71.28
C LYS A 789 18.21 2.44 -71.87
N ALA A 790 19.27 2.39 -71.06
CA ALA A 790 20.66 2.45 -71.52
C ALA A 790 21.00 1.27 -72.45
N LEU A 791 20.55 0.05 -72.12
CA LEU A 791 20.73 -1.12 -72.98
C LEU A 791 20.08 -0.94 -74.36
N ARG A 792 18.87 -0.37 -74.40
CA ARG A 792 18.16 -0.06 -75.65
C ARG A 792 18.85 1.06 -76.44
N ALA A 793 19.28 2.12 -75.76
CA ALA A 793 19.94 3.27 -76.35
C ALA A 793 21.37 2.95 -76.86
N MET A 794 22.00 1.89 -76.37
CA MET A 794 23.33 1.49 -76.81
C MET A 794 23.34 0.94 -78.25
N ARG A 795 22.26 0.29 -78.70
CA ARG A 795 22.16 -0.24 -80.07
C ARG A 795 22.33 0.82 -81.15
N PRO A 796 21.53 1.92 -81.18
CA PRO A 796 21.72 2.97 -82.18
C PRO A 796 23.07 3.68 -82.05
N LEU A 797 23.63 3.81 -80.83
CA LEU A 797 24.95 4.44 -80.60
C LEU A 797 26.05 3.83 -81.48
N LEU A 798 26.04 2.51 -81.68
CA LEU A 798 27.06 1.81 -82.49
C LEU A 798 27.12 2.31 -83.94
N PHE A 799 26.00 2.81 -84.47
CA PHE A 799 25.81 3.20 -85.86
C PHE A 799 25.69 4.71 -86.08
N LEU A 800 25.71 5.53 -85.02
CA LEU A 800 25.71 6.99 -85.14
C LEU A 800 26.97 7.49 -85.84
N GLU A 801 26.85 8.62 -86.55
CA GLU A 801 27.99 9.36 -87.08
C GLU A 801 28.73 10.13 -85.97
N ASN A 802 30.00 10.46 -86.17
CA ASN A 802 30.82 11.12 -85.14
C ASN A 802 30.25 12.48 -84.68
N SER A 803 29.64 13.24 -85.60
CA SER A 803 28.98 14.53 -85.31
C SER A 803 27.75 14.40 -84.41
N GLN A 804 27.13 13.22 -84.35
CA GLN A 804 25.90 12.97 -83.59
C GLN A 804 26.18 12.58 -82.14
N LEU A 805 27.43 12.20 -81.80
CA LEU A 805 27.81 11.72 -80.47
C LEU A 805 27.79 12.80 -79.38
N THR A 806 27.92 14.08 -79.74
CA THR A 806 27.85 15.23 -78.80
C THR A 806 26.44 15.79 -78.62
N SER A 807 25.46 15.28 -79.38
CA SER A 807 24.08 15.76 -79.32
C SER A 807 23.27 14.97 -78.30
N SER A 808 22.82 15.66 -77.26
CA SER A 808 21.96 15.11 -76.20
C SER A 808 20.69 14.41 -76.73
N LYS A 809 20.21 14.76 -77.93
CA LYS A 809 19.05 14.10 -78.57
C LYS A 809 19.31 12.64 -78.93
N TYR A 810 20.51 12.31 -79.37
CA TYR A 810 20.86 10.97 -79.85
C TYR A 810 21.52 10.10 -78.78
N THR A 811 22.10 10.73 -77.75
CA THR A 811 22.73 10.04 -76.61
C THR A 811 21.85 10.01 -75.35
N ALA A 812 20.61 10.48 -75.44
CA ALA A 812 19.65 10.45 -74.33
C ALA A 812 19.45 9.02 -73.79
N GLY A 813 19.55 8.87 -72.46
CA GLY A 813 19.35 7.60 -71.76
C GLY A 813 20.59 6.71 -71.67
N LEU A 814 21.74 7.15 -72.18
CA LEU A 814 23.04 6.49 -71.99
C LEU A 814 23.84 7.17 -70.88
N PRO A 815 24.51 6.41 -70.01
CA PRO A 815 25.59 6.93 -69.17
C PRO A 815 26.66 7.65 -70.01
N VAL A 816 27.06 8.84 -69.58
CA VAL A 816 28.08 9.67 -70.27
C VAL A 816 29.37 8.87 -70.47
N LEU A 817 29.75 8.07 -69.47
CA LEU A 817 30.93 7.22 -69.52
C LEU A 817 30.93 6.25 -70.72
N ILE A 818 29.76 5.69 -71.06
CA ILE A 818 29.62 4.78 -72.21
C ILE A 818 29.81 5.54 -73.53
N VAL A 819 29.29 6.76 -73.63
CA VAL A 819 29.47 7.62 -74.81
C VAL A 819 30.95 7.96 -74.98
N LEU A 820 31.65 8.30 -73.90
CA LEU A 820 33.08 8.59 -73.91
C LEU A 820 33.90 7.36 -74.32
N HIS A 821 33.63 6.18 -73.75
CA HIS A 821 34.29 4.95 -74.18
C HIS A 821 34.10 4.68 -75.67
N HIS A 822 32.89 4.87 -76.19
CA HIS A 822 32.59 4.65 -77.60
C HIS A 822 33.34 5.61 -78.53
N ILE A 823 33.50 6.89 -78.13
CA ILE A 823 34.36 7.85 -78.85
C ILE A 823 35.80 7.33 -78.90
N LEU A 824 36.34 6.87 -77.76
CA LEU A 824 37.72 6.35 -77.68
C LEU A 824 37.93 5.05 -78.46
N VAL A 825 36.95 4.15 -78.49
CA VAL A 825 36.98 2.92 -79.31
C VAL A 825 37.13 3.23 -80.80
N ARG A 826 36.43 4.26 -81.29
CA ARG A 826 36.48 4.72 -82.70
C ARG A 826 37.76 5.47 -83.06
N SER A 827 38.45 6.01 -82.07
CA SER A 827 39.66 6.81 -82.24
C SER A 827 40.93 5.94 -82.29
N PRO A 828 42.08 6.45 -82.76
CA PRO A 828 43.37 5.79 -82.59
C PRO A 828 43.90 5.81 -81.14
N ILE A 829 43.23 6.52 -80.22
CA ILE A 829 43.65 6.70 -78.82
C ILE A 829 43.47 5.38 -78.04
N PRO A 830 44.45 4.92 -77.25
CA PRO A 830 44.28 3.77 -76.36
C PRO A 830 43.20 4.04 -75.30
N LEU A 831 42.44 3.01 -74.95
CA LEU A 831 41.43 3.10 -73.90
C LEU A 831 42.08 3.27 -72.51
N PRO A 832 41.33 3.79 -71.51
CA PRO A 832 41.89 4.07 -70.18
C PRO A 832 42.60 2.88 -69.54
N HIS A 833 42.06 1.67 -69.68
CA HIS A 833 42.69 0.46 -69.14
C HIS A 833 44.08 0.20 -69.75
N ASN A 834 44.25 0.40 -71.07
CA ASN A 834 45.53 0.22 -71.76
C ASN A 834 46.55 1.30 -71.37
N LEU A 835 46.10 2.54 -71.15
CA LEU A 835 46.96 3.63 -70.68
C LEU A 835 47.52 3.37 -69.29
N HIS A 836 46.76 2.70 -68.43
CA HIS A 836 47.14 2.37 -67.05
C HIS A 836 47.69 0.94 -66.87
N GLY A 837 47.78 0.15 -67.93
CA GLY A 837 48.26 -1.24 -67.88
C GLY A 837 47.31 -2.22 -67.18
N TRP A 838 46.03 -1.90 -67.09
CA TRP A 838 44.99 -2.75 -66.50
C TRP A 838 44.37 -3.71 -67.52
N GLN A 839 43.92 -4.86 -67.03
CA GLN A 839 43.00 -5.71 -67.80
C GLN A 839 41.61 -5.06 -67.89
N GLU A 840 40.83 -5.39 -68.90
CA GLU A 840 39.49 -4.82 -69.10
C GLU A 840 38.56 -5.10 -67.92
N ALA A 841 38.67 -6.30 -67.33
CA ALA A 841 37.91 -6.67 -66.13
C ALA A 841 38.32 -5.88 -64.89
N GLU A 842 39.61 -5.52 -64.75
CA GLU A 842 40.10 -4.69 -63.65
C GLU A 842 39.59 -3.26 -63.78
N TYR A 843 39.54 -2.74 -65.01
CA TYR A 843 38.96 -1.42 -65.29
C TYR A 843 37.47 -1.35 -65.00
N VAL A 844 36.68 -2.32 -65.48
CA VAL A 844 35.23 -2.34 -65.20
C VAL A 844 34.96 -2.45 -63.71
N ARG A 845 35.76 -3.25 -62.99
CA ARG A 845 35.68 -3.33 -61.53
C ARG A 845 36.05 -2.01 -60.87
N TRP A 846 37.11 -1.34 -61.31
CA TRP A 846 37.51 -0.03 -60.79
C TRP A 846 36.39 1.01 -60.99
N VAL A 847 35.77 1.04 -62.18
CA VAL A 847 34.62 1.92 -62.48
C VAL A 847 33.43 1.64 -61.57
N ASP A 848 33.19 0.39 -61.19
CA ASP A 848 32.09 0.04 -60.28
C ASP A 848 32.38 0.45 -58.82
N GLU A 849 33.65 0.49 -58.42
CA GLU A 849 34.11 0.86 -57.08
C GLU A 849 34.29 2.40 -56.90
N HIS A 850 34.32 3.17 -57.99
CA HIS A 850 34.60 4.62 -57.99
C HIS A 850 33.41 5.45 -58.50
N SER A 851 33.42 6.74 -58.17
CA SER A 851 32.40 7.69 -58.61
C SER A 851 32.51 8.02 -60.11
N GLU A 852 31.40 8.47 -60.71
CA GLU A 852 31.40 8.87 -62.12
C GLU A 852 32.38 10.03 -62.40
N MET A 853 32.54 10.96 -61.46
CA MET A 853 33.49 12.07 -61.59
C MET A 853 34.95 11.60 -61.62
N GLU A 854 35.29 10.61 -60.82
CA GLU A 854 36.63 9.99 -60.83
C GLU A 854 36.88 9.30 -62.17
N ALA A 855 35.87 8.60 -62.72
CA ALA A 855 35.96 7.99 -64.05
C ALA A 855 36.12 9.06 -65.17
N PHE A 856 35.43 10.19 -65.08
CA PHE A 856 35.60 11.29 -66.03
C PHE A 856 36.98 11.93 -65.94
N THR A 857 37.50 12.11 -64.73
CA THR A 857 38.85 12.63 -64.49
C THR A 857 39.91 11.68 -65.05
N LEU A 858 39.70 10.37 -64.90
CA LEU A 858 40.58 9.36 -65.49
C LEU A 858 40.64 9.49 -67.01
N ILE A 859 39.49 9.66 -67.67
CA ILE A 859 39.44 9.83 -69.13
C ILE A 859 40.11 11.14 -69.56
N ASP A 860 39.84 12.26 -68.89
CA ASP A 860 40.44 13.56 -69.21
C ASP A 860 41.96 13.55 -69.03
N SER A 861 42.44 12.96 -67.92
CA SER A 861 43.88 12.79 -67.67
C SER A 861 44.54 11.87 -68.70
N GLY A 862 43.84 10.81 -69.15
CA GLY A 862 44.31 9.91 -70.21
C GLY A 862 44.43 10.60 -71.57
N LEU A 863 43.48 11.46 -71.91
CA LEU A 863 43.52 12.29 -73.13
C LEU A 863 44.72 13.25 -73.11
N LEU A 864 44.92 13.97 -72.00
CA LEU A 864 46.06 14.88 -71.82
C LEU A 864 47.42 14.16 -71.88
N HIS A 865 47.49 12.96 -71.32
CA HIS A 865 48.70 12.15 -71.34
C HIS A 865 49.03 11.69 -72.77
N TRP A 866 48.02 11.24 -73.52
CA TRP A 866 48.18 10.83 -74.90
C TRP A 866 48.62 11.99 -75.81
N GLU A 867 48.04 13.18 -75.67
CA GLU A 867 48.44 14.38 -76.42
C GLU A 867 49.93 14.71 -76.20
N LYS A 868 50.37 14.76 -74.93
CA LYS A 868 51.77 15.05 -74.57
C LYS A 868 52.76 14.03 -75.14
N ILE A 869 52.42 12.74 -75.08
CA ILE A 869 53.28 11.68 -75.63
C ILE A 869 53.34 11.79 -77.16
N THR A 870 52.20 11.96 -77.82
CA THR A 870 52.12 12.01 -79.29
C THR A 870 52.87 13.23 -79.85
N GLU A 871 52.78 14.37 -79.18
CA GLU A 871 53.59 15.58 -79.45
C GLU A 871 55.10 15.30 -79.29
N SER A 872 55.49 14.59 -78.23
CA SER A 872 56.91 14.25 -77.98
C SER A 872 57.48 13.22 -78.96
N GLU A 873 56.65 12.34 -79.51
CA GLU A 873 57.03 11.30 -80.48
C GLU A 873 56.98 11.79 -81.93
N GLY A 874 56.54 13.03 -82.19
CA GLY A 874 56.46 13.61 -83.53
C GLY A 874 55.46 12.92 -84.47
N LYS A 875 54.45 12.23 -83.92
CA LYS A 875 53.39 11.55 -84.68
C LYS A 875 52.28 12.55 -85.04
N ASP A 876 51.60 12.31 -86.16
CA ASP A 876 50.52 13.18 -86.64
C ASP A 876 49.31 13.14 -85.69
N ILE A 877 48.95 14.29 -85.12
CA ILE A 877 47.83 14.48 -84.19
C ILE A 877 46.51 14.68 -84.96
N GLY A 878 46.58 14.99 -86.26
CA GLY A 878 45.42 15.33 -87.09
C GLY A 878 44.34 14.25 -87.13
N ASP A 879 44.74 12.98 -87.23
CA ASP A 879 43.81 11.84 -87.31
C ASP A 879 43.01 11.59 -86.02
N ALA A 880 43.45 12.13 -84.88
CA ALA A 880 42.81 11.96 -83.58
C ALA A 880 42.15 13.24 -83.03
N ALA A 881 42.50 14.42 -83.56
CA ALA A 881 42.09 15.73 -83.05
C ALA A 881 40.57 15.87 -82.95
N ASP A 882 39.83 15.40 -83.96
CA ASP A 882 38.37 15.42 -83.99
C ASP A 882 37.77 14.60 -82.83
N TYR A 883 38.34 13.43 -82.51
CA TYR A 883 37.86 12.57 -81.43
C TYR A 883 38.15 13.16 -80.04
N VAL A 884 39.30 13.82 -79.87
CA VAL A 884 39.64 14.52 -78.62
C VAL A 884 38.67 15.68 -78.39
N GLN A 885 38.35 16.45 -79.43
CA GLN A 885 37.38 17.55 -79.33
C GLN A 885 35.97 17.04 -79.00
N LEU A 886 35.54 15.95 -79.62
CA LEU A 886 34.26 15.30 -79.29
C LEU A 886 34.22 14.84 -77.83
N ALA A 887 35.26 14.16 -77.34
CA ALA A 887 35.33 13.68 -75.96
C ALA A 887 35.32 14.83 -74.94
N ARG A 888 36.08 15.91 -75.18
CA ARG A 888 36.08 17.12 -74.32
C ARG A 888 34.72 17.82 -74.31
N THR A 889 34.04 17.88 -75.45
CA THR A 889 32.70 18.47 -75.54
C THR A 889 31.70 17.69 -74.69
N VAL A 890 31.74 16.36 -74.74
CA VAL A 890 30.89 15.49 -73.92
C VAL A 890 31.23 15.62 -72.42
N LEU A 891 32.52 15.69 -72.06
CA LEU A 891 32.96 15.90 -70.68
C LEU A 891 32.49 17.26 -70.12
N GLN A 892 32.61 18.34 -70.90
CA GLN A 892 32.15 19.67 -70.50
C GLN A 892 30.63 19.74 -70.31
N GLN A 893 29.87 19.08 -71.20
CA GLN A 893 28.41 18.97 -71.05
C GLN A 893 28.01 18.22 -69.78
N ALA A 894 28.77 17.20 -69.39
CA ALA A 894 28.52 16.41 -68.18
C ALA A 894 28.97 17.10 -66.88
N GLN A 895 29.97 17.97 -66.94
CA GLN A 895 30.43 18.77 -65.78
C GLN A 895 29.59 20.04 -65.57
N GLY A 896 28.86 20.50 -66.59
CA GLY A 896 27.99 21.69 -66.55
C GLY A 896 26.53 21.42 -66.18
N THR A 897 26.15 20.15 -66.02
CA THR A 897 24.85 19.68 -65.51
C THR A 897 25.01 19.10 -64.12
#